data_AF-A0A8I5NZ60-F1
#
_entry.id   AF-A0A8I5NZ60-F1
#
_cell.length_a   1.000
_cell.length_b   1.000
_cell.length_c   1.000
_cell.angle_alpha   90.00
_cell.angle_beta   90.00
_cell.angle_gamma   90.00
#
_symmetry.space_group_name_H-M   'P 1'
#
loop_
_entity.id
_entity.type
_entity.pdbx_description
1 polymer ?
#
loop_
_entity_poly.entity_id
_entity_poly.type
_entity_poly.pdbx_seq_one_letter_code
_entity_poly.pdbx_strand_id
1 'polypeptide(L)'
;MSRRKPASGGLAASSPVPARQAVLSRFFQSTGSLKSTSSPTGATDQVDRDAAAPPASTFPPQLPPLATQIDRSKKRPLENDGPVKKKVKKAQQKEGGSDLGMSGNSEPKKCLRTRNVLKSLEKLKEFCCDSALPQSRVQTESLQERFAVLPKCTDFDDISLLRAKNAVSSEDLKCQNKQKDTTLFDVSQFGSSNTSHENLQKTASKPANKRSKSIYTPLELQYIEMKQQHKDAVLCVECGYKYRFFGEDAEIAARELNIYCHLDHNFMTASIPTHRLFVHVRRLVAKGYKVGVVKQTETAALKAIGDNRSSLFSRKLTALYTKSTLIGEDVNPLIKLDDAVNVDEIMTDTSTSYLLCISENKENVRDKKKGNVFIGIVGVQPATGEVVFDSFQDSAARSELETRISNLQPVELLLPSALSEQTEMLIHRATSVSVQDDRIRVERMDNIYFEYSHAFQAVTEFYAKDTVDIKGSQIISGIVNLEKPVICSLAAIIKYLKEFNLEKMLSKPENFKQLSSKMEFMTINGTTLRNLEILQNQTDMKTKGSLLWVLDHTKTSFGRRKLKKWVTQPLLKLREINARLDAVSEVLHSESSVFGQIENHLRKLPDIERGLCSIYHKKCSTQEFFLIVKTLYHLKSEFQAIIPAVNSHVQSDLLRTVILEIPELLSPVEHYLKILNEQAAKVGDKTELFKDLSDFPLIKKRKDEIQGVSDKIRMHLQEIRKILKNPSAQYVTVSGQEFMIEIKNSAVSCIPTDWVKVGSTKAVSRFHSPFVVENYRHLNQLREQLVLDCSAEWLDFLEKFSEHYHYLCKAVHHLATVDCIFSLAKVAKQGDYCRPTVQEERKIIIKNGRHPVIDVLLGEQDQYVPNSTDLSEDSERVMIITGPNMGGKSSYIKQVALITIMAQIGSYVPAEEATIGIVDGIFTRMGAADNIYKGRSTFMEELTDTAEIIRKATSQSLVILDELGRGTSTHDGIAIAYATLEYFIRDVKSLTLFVTHYPPVCELEKNYSHQVGNYHMGFLVSEDESKLDPKRLKYFAKLWTMHNAQDLQKWTEEFEMEETQTSLPH
;
A
#
# COMPACT_ATOMS: atom_id res chain seq x y z
N MET A 1 55.74 -43.47 20.99
CA MET A 1 56.03 -44.92 21.02
C MET A 1 54.75 -45.61 20.56
N SER A 2 54.64 -46.35 19.44
CA SER A 2 55.40 -47.55 18.96
C SER A 2 55.23 -48.75 19.91
N ARG A 3 54.84 -49.98 19.50
CA ARG A 3 54.76 -50.70 18.18
C ARG A 3 53.41 -51.48 18.10
N ARG A 4 52.95 -52.12 17.00
CA ARG A 4 53.59 -53.08 16.05
C ARG A 4 52.92 -53.12 14.64
N LYS A 5 53.66 -53.65 13.65
CA LYS A 5 53.24 -54.16 12.31
C LYS A 5 53.60 -55.67 12.21
N PRO A 6 53.08 -56.46 11.24
CA PRO A 6 53.65 -56.62 9.87
C PRO A 6 52.67 -56.12 8.76
N ALA A 7 52.97 -55.83 7.48
CA ALA A 7 53.79 -56.44 6.41
C ALA A 7 53.13 -57.67 5.74
N SER A 8 53.01 -57.83 4.40
CA SER A 8 53.38 -56.95 3.24
C SER A 8 52.85 -57.45 1.87
N GLY A 9 52.51 -56.53 0.94
CA GLY A 9 52.30 -56.77 -0.53
C GLY A 9 50.87 -57.17 -0.97
N GLY A 10 50.38 -56.88 -2.19
CA GLY A 10 50.88 -56.05 -3.31
C GLY A 10 50.02 -56.15 -4.61
N LEU A 11 50.21 -55.22 -5.56
CA LEU A 11 49.67 -55.13 -6.95
C LEU A 11 48.22 -54.64 -7.24
N ALA A 12 48.12 -53.36 -7.65
CA ALA A 12 47.64 -52.82 -8.94
C ALA A 12 46.20 -53.00 -9.52
N ALA A 13 45.84 -52.02 -10.38
CA ALA A 13 44.85 -51.99 -11.49
C ALA A 13 43.38 -51.52 -11.25
N SER A 14 43.16 -50.27 -11.66
CA SER A 14 41.97 -49.63 -12.29
C SER A 14 40.69 -50.43 -12.63
N SER A 15 39.52 -49.80 -12.45
CA SER A 15 38.27 -50.09 -13.19
C SER A 15 37.40 -48.82 -13.42
N PRO A 16 36.45 -48.79 -14.39
CA PRO A 16 35.94 -47.54 -14.97
C PRO A 16 34.42 -47.28 -14.84
N VAL A 17 33.98 -46.18 -15.46
CA VAL A 17 32.58 -45.74 -15.67
C VAL A 17 31.75 -46.74 -16.50
N PRO A 18 30.45 -46.91 -16.20
CA PRO A 18 29.44 -47.27 -17.20
C PRO A 18 28.34 -46.18 -17.35
N ALA A 19 27.68 -46.13 -18.51
CA ALA A 19 26.67 -45.12 -18.84
C ALA A 19 25.35 -45.72 -19.36
N ARG A 20 24.25 -44.98 -19.15
CA ARG A 20 22.94 -45.01 -19.85
C ARG A 20 22.25 -46.37 -20.11
N GLN A 21 21.06 -46.53 -19.54
CA GLN A 21 19.89 -47.05 -20.26
C GLN A 21 18.63 -46.24 -19.85
N ALA A 22 17.60 -46.22 -20.71
CA ALA A 22 16.39 -45.42 -20.49
C ALA A 22 15.14 -46.08 -21.13
N VAL A 23 14.04 -46.19 -20.37
CA VAL A 23 12.72 -46.61 -20.88
C VAL A 23 11.57 -45.86 -20.20
N LEU A 24 10.92 -45.00 -21.00
CA LEU A 24 9.49 -44.64 -21.05
C LEU A 24 8.51 -45.02 -19.89
N SER A 25 8.03 -43.98 -19.18
CA SER A 25 6.66 -43.40 -19.34
C SER A 25 5.53 -43.59 -18.29
N ARG A 26 4.69 -42.51 -18.25
CA ARG A 26 3.24 -42.40 -17.96
C ARG A 26 2.65 -42.17 -16.53
N PHE A 27 2.09 -40.95 -16.41
CA PHE A 27 0.74 -40.58 -15.89
C PHE A 27 0.46 -40.35 -14.37
N PHE A 28 -0.65 -39.63 -14.15
CA PHE A 28 -1.15 -39.04 -12.89
C PHE A 28 -2.30 -39.87 -12.24
N GLN A 29 -2.72 -39.47 -11.02
CA GLN A 29 -3.94 -39.84 -10.27
C GLN A 29 -3.91 -41.18 -9.49
N SER A 30 -4.69 -41.40 -8.42
CA SER A 30 -5.16 -40.52 -7.32
C SER A 30 -5.79 -41.35 -6.16
N THR A 31 -5.91 -40.75 -4.96
CA THR A 31 -6.96 -40.99 -3.92
C THR A 31 -7.29 -42.42 -3.41
N GLY A 32 -6.99 -42.68 -2.13
CA GLY A 32 -7.71 -43.64 -1.25
C GLY A 32 -7.15 -45.07 -1.14
N SER A 33 -7.55 -45.92 -0.18
CA SER A 33 -8.34 -45.67 1.05
C SER A 33 -8.27 -46.87 2.04
N LEU A 34 -8.23 -46.58 3.36
CA LEU A 34 -8.67 -47.40 4.52
C LEU A 34 -8.14 -48.84 4.80
N LYS A 35 -7.65 -48.98 6.06
CA LYS A 35 -7.85 -50.08 7.06
C LYS A 35 -6.96 -51.33 7.12
N SER A 36 -6.75 -51.74 8.40
CA SER A 36 -6.46 -53.10 8.92
C SER A 36 -5.03 -53.65 8.71
N THR A 37 -4.39 -54.42 9.62
CA THR A 37 -4.65 -54.77 11.04
C THR A 37 -3.37 -55.33 11.71
N SER A 38 -3.44 -55.60 13.02
CA SER A 38 -2.64 -56.59 13.80
C SER A 38 -1.14 -56.34 14.08
N SER A 39 -0.83 -56.42 15.37
CA SER A 39 0.48 -56.54 16.05
C SER A 39 1.14 -57.93 15.86
N PRO A 40 2.37 -58.16 16.38
CA PRO A 40 2.45 -58.80 17.72
C PRO A 40 3.69 -58.53 18.63
N THR A 41 3.47 -58.72 19.95
CA THR A 41 4.36 -59.27 21.02
C THR A 41 5.58 -58.54 21.63
N GLY A 42 5.72 -58.70 22.96
CA GLY A 42 6.81 -58.25 23.87
C GLY A 42 6.27 -57.30 24.98
N ALA A 43 5.89 -57.68 26.20
CA ALA A 43 6.49 -58.54 27.26
C ALA A 43 7.76 -57.89 27.87
N THR A 44 7.96 -57.72 29.19
CA THR A 44 7.40 -58.40 30.41
C THR A 44 7.35 -57.48 31.67
N ASP A 45 6.43 -57.80 32.62
CA ASP A 45 6.59 -57.79 34.11
C ASP A 45 6.90 -56.48 34.92
N GLN A 46 6.45 -56.27 36.18
CA GLN A 46 5.51 -56.96 37.10
C GLN A 46 5.12 -56.08 38.35
N VAL A 47 3.97 -56.37 39.01
CA VAL A 47 3.70 -56.36 40.50
C VAL A 47 3.81 -55.01 41.29
N ASP A 48 2.91 -54.60 42.22
CA ASP A 48 1.59 -55.10 42.68
C ASP A 48 0.80 -54.05 43.55
N ARG A 49 -0.55 -54.13 43.55
CA ARG A 49 -1.55 -54.14 44.67
C ARG A 49 -1.55 -53.10 45.83
N ASP A 50 -2.65 -52.89 46.59
CA ASP A 50 -4.03 -53.45 46.55
C ASP A 50 -5.13 -52.50 47.14
N ALA A 51 -6.39 -52.82 46.80
CA ALA A 51 -7.72 -52.73 47.50
C ALA A 51 -7.99 -51.76 48.70
N ALA A 52 -9.24 -51.47 49.16
CA ALA A 52 -10.60 -51.94 48.85
C ALA A 52 -11.69 -50.85 49.16
N ALA A 53 -12.98 -51.19 49.06
CA ALA A 53 -14.16 -50.33 49.38
C ALA A 53 -15.19 -51.12 50.24
N PRO A 54 -16.51 -50.79 50.27
CA PRO A 54 -17.25 -49.61 50.77
C PRO A 54 -18.01 -49.96 52.10
N PRO A 55 -19.13 -49.29 52.56
CA PRO A 55 -20.49 -49.61 52.03
C PRO A 55 -21.62 -48.53 52.15
N ALA A 56 -22.71 -48.71 51.38
CA ALA A 56 -24.17 -48.49 51.68
C ALA A 56 -24.71 -47.15 52.30
N SER A 57 -26.00 -46.74 52.18
CA SER A 57 -27.13 -47.00 51.24
C SER A 57 -28.28 -46.01 51.56
N THR A 58 -29.20 -45.63 50.65
CA THR A 58 -30.50 -46.33 50.42
C THR A 58 -31.27 -45.78 49.19
N PHE A 59 -32.26 -46.54 48.72
CA PHE A 59 -33.11 -46.46 47.51
C PHE A 59 -34.42 -47.26 47.83
N PRO A 60 -35.34 -47.69 46.93
CA PRO A 60 -35.82 -47.29 45.58
C PRO A 60 -37.37 -47.02 45.66
N PRO A 61 -38.33 -47.43 44.77
CA PRO A 61 -38.38 -47.89 43.34
C PRO A 61 -39.34 -47.02 42.46
N GLN A 62 -39.66 -47.26 41.17
CA GLN A 62 -39.91 -48.48 40.36
C GLN A 62 -39.56 -48.36 38.84
N LEU A 63 -39.72 -49.47 38.10
CA LEU A 63 -39.57 -49.74 36.65
C LEU A 63 -40.68 -50.75 36.23
N PRO A 64 -40.64 -51.41 35.04
CA PRO A 64 -40.96 -51.03 33.64
C PRO A 64 -42.47 -51.38 33.35
N PRO A 65 -43.00 -52.09 32.30
CA PRO A 65 -42.52 -52.51 30.96
C PRO A 65 -43.54 -52.38 29.77
N LEU A 66 -43.10 -52.86 28.59
CA LEU A 66 -43.81 -53.36 27.38
C LEU A 66 -45.27 -52.95 26.99
N ALA A 67 -45.35 -52.38 25.77
CA ALA A 67 -46.18 -52.79 24.60
C ALA A 67 -47.71 -53.07 24.66
N THR A 68 -48.45 -52.51 23.69
CA THR A 68 -49.59 -53.19 23.03
C THR A 68 -49.91 -52.61 21.64
N GLN A 69 -50.45 -53.45 20.73
CA GLN A 69 -51.12 -53.07 19.48
C GLN A 69 -52.63 -53.36 19.59
N ILE A 70 -53.43 -52.82 18.65
CA ILE A 70 -54.76 -53.25 18.12
C ILE A 70 -55.41 -51.97 17.55
N ASP A 71 -55.92 -51.88 16.31
CA ASP A 71 -55.99 -52.75 15.11
C ASP A 71 -56.19 -51.75 13.90
N ARG A 72 -56.17 -52.04 12.60
CA ARG A 72 -56.34 -53.28 11.83
C ARG A 72 -55.87 -53.11 10.37
N SER A 73 -55.35 -54.20 9.76
CA SER A 73 -55.27 -54.46 8.29
C SER A 73 -54.40 -53.55 7.37
N LYS A 74 -53.98 -53.96 6.16
CA LYS A 74 -53.39 -55.22 5.62
C LYS A 74 -52.87 -54.94 4.18
N LYS A 75 -51.70 -55.50 3.81
CA LYS A 75 -51.16 -55.86 2.45
C LYS A 75 -51.42 -54.98 1.18
N ARG A 76 -50.41 -54.92 0.30
CA ARG A 76 -50.48 -54.43 -1.11
C ARG A 76 -51.54 -55.22 -1.93
N PRO A 77 -52.12 -54.66 -3.01
CA PRO A 77 -51.51 -54.78 -4.35
C PRO A 77 -51.69 -53.52 -5.26
N LEU A 78 -51.69 -53.73 -6.59
CA LEU A 78 -51.65 -52.74 -7.68
C LEU A 78 -53.02 -52.14 -8.08
N GLU A 79 -52.94 -51.04 -8.85
CA GLU A 79 -53.73 -50.70 -10.06
C GLU A 79 -55.19 -50.18 -10.05
N ASN A 80 -55.40 -49.25 -11.00
CA ASN A 80 -56.59 -48.91 -11.79
C ASN A 80 -57.83 -48.20 -11.17
N ASP A 81 -57.93 -46.90 -11.52
CA ASP A 81 -59.04 -46.21 -12.20
C ASP A 81 -60.51 -46.33 -11.71
N GLY A 82 -61.08 -45.15 -11.37
CA GLY A 82 -62.52 -44.92 -11.19
C GLY A 82 -62.85 -43.41 -11.17
N PRO A 83 -63.64 -42.83 -12.13
CA PRO A 83 -63.63 -41.38 -12.38
C PRO A 83 -64.95 -40.62 -12.10
N VAL A 84 -64.87 -39.27 -11.98
CA VAL A 84 -65.86 -38.24 -12.43
C VAL A 84 -65.25 -36.83 -12.19
N LYS A 85 -64.86 -36.04 -13.21
CA LYS A 85 -65.66 -35.06 -14.00
C LYS A 85 -66.29 -33.96 -13.11
N LYS A 86 -66.07 -32.65 -13.28
CA LYS A 86 -66.16 -31.73 -14.46
C LYS A 86 -65.57 -30.35 -14.02
N LYS A 87 -65.06 -29.39 -14.82
CA LYS A 87 -65.28 -28.89 -16.21
C LYS A 87 -63.92 -28.42 -16.81
N VAL A 88 -63.54 -28.72 -18.07
CA VAL A 88 -63.89 -28.01 -19.35
C VAL A 88 -63.29 -26.59 -19.41
N LYS A 89 -62.61 -26.08 -20.46
CA LYS A 89 -62.35 -26.37 -21.91
C LYS A 89 -60.82 -26.62 -22.13
N LYS A 90 -60.20 -27.01 -23.26
CA LYS A 90 -60.44 -27.73 -24.55
C LYS A 90 -58.98 -28.06 -25.08
N ALA A 91 -58.65 -28.97 -25.99
CA ALA A 91 -59.39 -29.94 -26.81
C ALA A 91 -58.50 -31.14 -27.27
N GLN A 92 -59.18 -32.22 -27.66
CA GLN A 92 -59.00 -33.10 -28.84
C GLN A 92 -57.78 -32.94 -29.78
N GLN A 93 -57.20 -33.97 -30.43
CA GLN A 93 -57.24 -35.46 -30.44
C GLN A 93 -56.26 -35.90 -31.59
N LYS A 94 -55.82 -37.15 -31.83
CA LYS A 94 -56.20 -38.51 -31.37
C LYS A 94 -55.00 -39.49 -31.47
N GLU A 95 -55.19 -40.71 -30.94
CA GLU A 95 -54.37 -41.97 -30.96
C GLU A 95 -53.33 -42.17 -32.09
N GLY A 96 -52.26 -42.96 -31.97
CA GLY A 96 -51.74 -43.90 -30.92
C GLY A 96 -50.45 -44.60 -31.46
N GLY A 97 -49.76 -45.56 -30.83
CA GLY A 97 -49.82 -46.20 -29.50
C GLY A 97 -48.74 -47.30 -29.35
N SER A 98 -48.34 -47.63 -28.11
CA SER A 98 -47.55 -48.81 -27.64
C SER A 98 -46.19 -49.21 -28.28
N ASP A 99 -45.17 -49.23 -27.38
CA ASP A 99 -44.18 -50.31 -27.14
C ASP A 99 -42.77 -50.37 -27.77
N LEU A 100 -41.81 -50.55 -26.85
CA LEU A 100 -40.54 -51.30 -26.89
C LEU A 100 -39.49 -51.01 -27.99
N GLY A 101 -38.39 -50.34 -27.61
CA GLY A 101 -37.16 -50.25 -28.41
C GLY A 101 -35.95 -49.69 -27.64
N MET A 102 -34.82 -50.40 -27.68
CA MET A 102 -33.56 -50.02 -27.01
C MET A 102 -32.80 -48.88 -27.71
N SER A 103 -32.08 -48.08 -26.91
CA SER A 103 -30.78 -47.43 -27.18
C SER A 103 -30.47 -46.75 -28.54
N GLY A 104 -29.94 -45.52 -28.46
CA GLY A 104 -28.92 -45.03 -29.40
C GLY A 104 -29.40 -44.07 -30.49
N ASN A 105 -29.20 -42.76 -30.28
CA ASN A 105 -29.41 -41.75 -31.32
C ASN A 105 -28.28 -41.77 -32.36
N SER A 106 -28.62 -41.66 -33.64
CA SER A 106 -27.69 -41.25 -34.70
C SER A 106 -28.38 -40.38 -35.76
N GLU A 107 -28.10 -39.07 -35.70
CA GLU A 107 -28.31 -38.09 -36.78
C GLU A 107 -29.78 -37.77 -37.22
N PRO A 108 -30.06 -37.00 -38.31
CA PRO A 108 -30.08 -35.53 -38.22
C PRO A 108 -31.24 -34.80 -38.98
N LYS A 109 -31.17 -33.45 -38.99
CA LYS A 109 -31.92 -32.41 -39.76
C LYS A 109 -33.01 -31.69 -38.92
N LYS A 110 -33.01 -30.34 -38.78
CA LYS A 110 -33.06 -29.20 -39.75
C LYS A 110 -34.46 -29.04 -40.39
N CYS A 111 -35.08 -27.85 -40.50
CA CYS A 111 -34.71 -26.47 -40.11
C CYS A 111 -35.91 -25.49 -40.22
N LEU A 112 -35.62 -24.16 -40.11
CA LEU A 112 -36.44 -22.96 -40.47
C LEU A 112 -37.25 -22.35 -39.29
N ARG A 113 -37.34 -21.01 -39.10
CA ARG A 113 -36.90 -19.89 -39.97
C ARG A 113 -36.53 -18.57 -39.21
N THR A 114 -35.22 -18.31 -39.05
CA THR A 114 -34.45 -17.04 -39.21
C THR A 114 -34.92 -15.65 -38.72
N ARG A 115 -33.89 -14.80 -38.43
CA ARG A 115 -33.82 -13.31 -38.31
C ARG A 115 -34.20 -12.70 -36.94
N ASN A 116 -33.46 -11.75 -36.35
CA ASN A 116 -32.31 -10.93 -36.80
C ASN A 116 -31.21 -10.76 -35.71
N VAL A 117 -30.07 -11.45 -35.80
CA VAL A 117 -28.75 -10.99 -35.25
C VAL A 117 -27.61 -11.61 -36.09
N LEU A 118 -27.25 -11.03 -37.24
CA LEU A 118 -26.08 -11.42 -38.03
C LEU A 118 -25.71 -10.30 -39.02
N LYS A 119 -24.82 -9.37 -38.62
CA LYS A 119 -24.17 -8.41 -39.55
C LYS A 119 -22.89 -7.72 -39.04
N SER A 120 -22.33 -8.14 -37.90
CA SER A 120 -21.22 -7.44 -37.23
C SER A 120 -20.01 -8.33 -36.87
N LEU A 121 -20.00 -9.60 -37.31
CA LEU A 121 -19.00 -10.61 -36.91
C LEU A 121 -18.11 -11.11 -38.05
N GLU A 122 -18.26 -10.57 -39.26
CA GLU A 122 -17.46 -10.92 -40.46
C GLU A 122 -16.44 -9.81 -40.83
N LYS A 123 -16.13 -8.91 -39.90
CA LYS A 123 -15.14 -7.82 -40.07
C LYS A 123 -13.96 -7.84 -39.09
N LEU A 124 -13.77 -8.96 -38.38
CA LEU A 124 -12.72 -9.15 -37.37
C LEU A 124 -12.00 -10.50 -37.53
N LYS A 125 -11.70 -10.88 -38.78
CA LYS A 125 -10.98 -12.14 -39.09
C LYS A 125 -9.95 -12.06 -40.23
N GLU A 126 -9.54 -10.86 -40.60
CA GLU A 126 -8.31 -10.60 -41.36
C GLU A 126 -7.48 -9.57 -40.57
N PHE A 127 -6.15 -9.69 -40.64
CA PHE A 127 -5.08 -9.07 -39.81
C PHE A 127 -4.55 -9.88 -38.61
N CYS A 128 -3.79 -10.95 -38.92
CA CYS A 128 -2.49 -11.25 -38.31
C CYS A 128 -1.86 -12.49 -38.96
N CYS A 129 -0.84 -12.31 -39.80
CA CYS A 129 0.51 -12.92 -39.72
C CYS A 129 1.26 -12.91 -41.07
N ASP A 130 2.59 -13.04 -40.94
CA ASP A 130 3.59 -13.45 -41.93
C ASP A 130 3.84 -12.61 -43.20
N SER A 131 5.00 -11.94 -43.22
CA SER A 131 5.87 -11.86 -44.41
C SER A 131 7.32 -11.58 -44.02
N ALA A 132 8.25 -12.45 -44.42
CA ALA A 132 9.69 -12.17 -44.40
C ALA A 132 10.17 -11.71 -45.80
N LEU A 133 11.44 -11.27 -45.89
CA LEU A 133 12.08 -10.70 -47.07
C LEU A 133 12.10 -11.63 -48.31
N PRO A 134 12.21 -11.06 -49.51
CA PRO A 134 13.34 -11.46 -50.37
C PRO A 134 14.07 -10.29 -51.07
N GLN A 135 15.24 -10.58 -51.65
CA GLN A 135 16.12 -9.65 -52.36
C GLN A 135 15.95 -9.72 -53.89
N SER A 136 16.19 -8.61 -54.60
CA SER A 136 17.00 -8.50 -55.86
C SER A 136 16.72 -7.16 -56.58
N ARG A 137 17.41 -6.74 -57.65
CA ARG A 137 18.85 -6.55 -58.02
C ARG A 137 18.84 -6.11 -59.51
N VAL A 138 19.74 -5.19 -59.93
CA VAL A 138 20.12 -4.87 -61.34
C VAL A 138 19.22 -3.91 -62.16
N GLN A 139 19.73 -2.67 -62.36
CA GLN A 139 19.93 -1.86 -63.62
C GLN A 139 18.78 -1.69 -64.67
N THR A 140 18.70 -0.67 -65.56
CA THR A 140 19.64 0.39 -66.01
C THR A 140 18.86 1.60 -66.61
N GLU A 141 19.45 2.82 -66.61
CA GLU A 141 19.41 3.92 -67.63
C GLU A 141 18.10 4.35 -68.36
N SER A 142 17.87 5.62 -68.80
CA SER A 142 18.63 6.90 -68.75
C SER A 142 17.78 8.13 -69.20
N LEU A 143 18.41 9.33 -69.20
CA LEU A 143 18.15 10.56 -70.00
C LEU A 143 17.27 11.74 -69.49
N GLN A 144 17.96 12.89 -69.38
CA GLN A 144 17.63 14.27 -69.81
C GLN A 144 16.67 15.20 -69.04
N GLU A 145 17.31 16.10 -68.28
CA GLU A 145 17.18 17.58 -68.26
C GLU A 145 15.93 18.28 -68.85
N ARG A 146 15.39 19.26 -68.09
CA ARG A 146 15.10 20.63 -68.58
C ARG A 146 14.96 21.66 -67.44
N PHE A 147 15.22 22.93 -67.77
CA PHE A 147 15.34 24.07 -66.84
C PHE A 147 14.03 24.85 -66.64
N ALA A 148 13.77 25.31 -65.40
CA ALA A 148 13.23 26.64 -65.00
C ALA A 148 12.99 26.62 -63.46
N VAL A 149 13.38 27.52 -62.53
CA VAL A 149 13.91 28.91 -62.45
C VAL A 149 12.93 29.82 -61.67
N LEU A 150 13.38 30.24 -60.47
CA LEU A 150 12.87 31.32 -59.58
C LEU A 150 11.47 31.17 -58.91
N PRO A 151 11.20 31.85 -57.77
CA PRO A 151 12.11 32.44 -56.76
C PRO A 151 11.84 32.00 -55.29
N LYS A 152 12.65 32.50 -54.35
CA LYS A 152 12.47 32.45 -52.87
C LYS A 152 12.63 33.87 -52.29
N CYS A 153 12.28 34.06 -51.01
CA CYS A 153 12.69 35.16 -50.11
C CYS A 153 12.16 36.57 -50.46
N THR A 154 12.19 37.59 -49.60
CA THR A 154 12.07 37.74 -48.11
C THR A 154 11.26 39.07 -47.90
N ASP A 155 11.12 39.85 -46.82
CA ASP A 155 11.87 40.32 -45.62
C ASP A 155 10.78 40.72 -44.55
N PHE A 156 10.97 40.93 -43.24
CA PHE A 156 12.01 41.48 -42.34
C PHE A 156 12.07 43.02 -42.18
N ASP A 157 12.06 43.44 -40.90
CA ASP A 157 12.25 44.79 -40.32
C ASP A 157 11.26 45.92 -40.71
N ASP A 158 10.79 46.79 -39.81
CA ASP A 158 11.62 47.70 -39.00
C ASP A 158 10.99 48.19 -37.65
N ILE A 159 11.71 49.08 -36.97
CA ILE A 159 11.76 49.36 -35.54
C ILE A 159 10.65 50.26 -34.94
N SER A 160 10.27 49.90 -33.70
CA SER A 160 9.67 50.70 -32.60
C SER A 160 9.71 52.24 -32.69
N LEU A 161 8.61 52.95 -32.38
CA LEU A 161 8.65 54.32 -31.83
C LEU A 161 7.35 54.78 -31.09
N LEU A 162 7.58 55.46 -29.95
CA LEU A 162 6.73 56.42 -29.19
C LEU A 162 5.17 56.30 -29.09
N ARG A 163 4.73 56.09 -27.84
CA ARG A 163 3.83 56.94 -27.02
C ARG A 163 2.59 57.64 -27.65
N ALA A 164 1.44 57.29 -27.05
CA ALA A 164 0.46 58.17 -26.37
C ALA A 164 -0.91 58.55 -27.02
N LYS A 165 -1.95 58.02 -26.36
CA LYS A 165 -3.21 58.69 -25.91
C LYS A 165 -4.33 59.04 -26.91
N ASN A 166 -5.55 59.08 -26.35
CA ASN A 166 -6.85 59.54 -26.88
C ASN A 166 -7.43 58.64 -28.00
N ALA A 167 -8.52 57.86 -27.88
CA ALA A 167 -9.71 57.80 -27.00
C ALA A 167 -10.93 58.69 -27.42
N VAL A 168 -12.13 58.19 -27.05
CA VAL A 168 -13.49 58.83 -26.99
C VAL A 168 -14.49 58.49 -28.14
N SER A 169 -15.70 58.05 -27.70
CA SER A 169 -17.05 57.98 -28.35
C SER A 169 -17.23 57.27 -29.71
N SER A 170 -18.29 56.48 -29.95
CA SER A 170 -19.69 56.91 -29.85
C SER A 170 -20.72 55.76 -29.98
N GLU A 171 -21.96 56.14 -29.66
CA GLU A 171 -23.15 55.39 -29.26
C GLU A 171 -24.04 54.80 -30.39
N ASP A 172 -24.51 53.56 -30.15
CA ASP A 172 -25.94 53.15 -30.04
C ASP A 172 -26.84 52.81 -31.28
N LEU A 173 -27.88 52.01 -30.99
CA LEU A 173 -29.17 51.75 -31.68
C LEU A 173 -29.37 50.62 -32.74
N LYS A 174 -29.88 49.48 -32.23
CA LYS A 174 -31.09 48.73 -32.68
C LYS A 174 -31.16 47.94 -34.02
N CYS A 175 -30.76 46.66 -33.92
CA CYS A 175 -31.65 45.47 -33.95
C CYS A 175 -32.74 45.29 -35.03
N GLN A 176 -32.62 44.22 -35.83
CA GLN A 176 -33.75 43.37 -36.28
C GLN A 176 -33.40 41.86 -36.20
N ASN A 177 -34.42 41.00 -36.16
CA ASN A 177 -34.34 39.52 -36.07
C ASN A 177 -34.51 38.90 -37.49
N LYS A 178 -34.39 37.58 -37.79
CA LYS A 178 -34.56 36.36 -36.96
C LYS A 178 -34.09 35.09 -37.71
N GLN A 179 -33.59 34.09 -36.96
CA GLN A 179 -33.69 32.61 -37.13
C GLN A 179 -32.37 31.81 -37.17
N LYS A 180 -32.24 30.92 -36.17
CA LYS A 180 -31.66 29.54 -36.20
C LYS A 180 -30.15 29.35 -36.53
N ASP A 181 -29.43 28.39 -35.93
CA ASP A 181 -29.83 27.37 -34.95
C ASP A 181 -28.71 27.01 -33.94
N THR A 182 -29.14 26.47 -32.79
CA THR A 182 -28.41 25.71 -31.74
C THR A 182 -26.87 25.58 -31.74
N THR A 183 -26.21 26.23 -30.76
CA THR A 183 -24.91 25.80 -30.20
C THR A 183 -24.87 25.91 -28.66
N LEU A 184 -23.97 25.12 -28.06
CA LEU A 184 -23.63 24.98 -26.63
C LEU A 184 -23.52 26.32 -25.86
N PHE A 185 -23.91 26.29 -24.57
CA PHE A 185 -23.60 27.36 -23.61
C PHE A 185 -22.35 27.02 -22.81
N ASP A 186 -21.35 27.90 -22.85
CA ASP A 186 -20.12 27.85 -22.06
C ASP A 186 -20.31 28.59 -20.71
N VAL A 187 -19.59 28.19 -19.67
CA VAL A 187 -19.72 28.71 -18.29
C VAL A 187 -18.41 29.32 -17.82
N SER A 188 -18.01 30.41 -18.49
CA SER A 188 -16.68 31.03 -18.33
C SER A 188 -16.70 32.56 -18.12
N GLN A 189 -17.62 33.09 -17.30
CA GLN A 189 -17.59 34.51 -16.86
C GLN A 189 -17.95 34.69 -15.38
N PHE A 190 -16.95 34.55 -14.50
CA PHE A 190 -16.96 35.15 -13.15
C PHE A 190 -15.53 35.50 -12.72
N GLY A 191 -15.16 36.79 -12.80
CA GLY A 191 -13.87 37.32 -12.38
C GLY A 191 -13.74 38.81 -12.73
N SER A 192 -13.05 39.58 -11.88
CA SER A 192 -12.93 41.05 -11.91
C SER A 192 -14.23 41.82 -11.55
N SER A 193 -14.21 42.90 -10.75
CA SER A 193 -13.08 43.55 -10.04
C SER A 193 -13.58 44.33 -8.81
N ASN A 194 -12.78 44.37 -7.73
CA ASN A 194 -12.99 45.26 -6.59
C ASN A 194 -12.36 46.65 -6.84
N THR A 195 -13.11 47.73 -6.60
CA THR A 195 -12.57 49.04 -6.24
C THR A 195 -13.47 49.74 -5.22
N SER A 196 -12.85 50.12 -4.09
CA SER A 196 -13.30 50.97 -2.98
C SER A 196 -14.45 51.97 -3.23
N HIS A 197 -15.37 52.07 -2.26
CA HIS A 197 -15.47 53.26 -1.39
C HIS A 197 -16.28 52.97 -0.10
N GLU A 198 -16.33 53.95 0.81
CA GLU A 198 -16.72 53.80 2.21
C GLU A 198 -18.19 54.15 2.51
N ASN A 199 -18.63 53.74 3.71
CA ASN A 199 -19.59 54.43 4.59
C ASN A 199 -20.82 55.15 3.96
N LEU A 200 -22.00 54.55 4.12
CA LEU A 200 -23.22 55.31 4.47
C LEU A 200 -24.24 54.45 5.23
N GLN A 201 -25.26 55.10 5.78
CA GLN A 201 -25.94 54.66 7.00
C GLN A 201 -27.21 53.81 6.80
N LYS A 202 -27.58 53.15 7.90
CA LYS A 202 -28.87 52.48 8.16
C LYS A 202 -30.08 53.15 7.47
N THR A 203 -30.83 52.38 6.70
CA THR A 203 -32.30 52.48 6.67
C THR A 203 -32.90 51.08 6.80
N ALA A 204 -34.00 50.95 7.53
CA ALA A 204 -34.69 49.67 7.74
C ALA A 204 -35.88 49.57 6.78
N SER A 205 -36.11 48.39 6.21
CA SER A 205 -37.33 48.07 5.46
C SER A 205 -37.95 46.75 5.93
N LYS A 206 -39.28 46.71 5.99
CA LYS A 206 -40.07 45.54 6.41
C LYS A 206 -40.29 44.58 5.23
N PRO A 207 -40.55 43.28 5.48
CA PRO A 207 -40.39 42.24 4.47
C PRO A 207 -41.41 42.28 3.33
N ALA A 208 -40.93 42.40 2.10
CA ALA A 208 -41.73 42.25 0.88
C ALA A 208 -41.95 40.77 0.55
N ASN A 209 -43.15 40.26 0.85
CA ASN A 209 -43.47 38.84 0.77
C ASN A 209 -43.66 38.38 -0.70
N LYS A 210 -42.59 37.96 -1.37
CA LYS A 210 -42.64 37.27 -2.68
C LYS A 210 -41.78 36.00 -2.64
N ARG A 211 -42.43 34.84 -2.47
CA ARG A 211 -41.80 33.52 -2.67
C ARG A 211 -41.48 33.34 -4.15
N SER A 212 -40.24 33.61 -4.56
CA SER A 212 -39.68 33.01 -5.76
C SER A 212 -39.70 31.48 -5.59
N LYS A 213 -40.22 30.77 -6.58
CA LYS A 213 -40.05 29.31 -6.62
C LYS A 213 -38.62 29.03 -7.06
N SER A 214 -37.79 28.55 -6.12
CA SER A 214 -36.50 27.96 -6.46
C SER A 214 -36.69 26.87 -7.51
N ILE A 215 -35.86 26.88 -8.55
CA ILE A 215 -35.81 25.82 -9.57
C ILE A 215 -35.16 24.55 -8.98
N TYR A 216 -34.20 24.74 -8.07
CA TYR A 216 -33.58 23.68 -7.30
C TYR A 216 -34.45 23.23 -6.13
N THR A 217 -34.51 21.92 -5.90
CA THR A 217 -35.06 21.28 -4.71
C THR A 217 -34.22 21.61 -3.47
N PRO A 218 -34.77 21.45 -2.24
CA PRO A 218 -34.03 21.73 -1.02
C PRO A 218 -32.75 20.89 -0.83
N LEU A 219 -32.68 19.68 -1.41
CA LEU A 219 -31.49 18.82 -1.33
C LEU A 219 -30.41 19.26 -2.34
N GLU A 220 -30.81 19.68 -3.54
CA GLU A 220 -29.88 20.26 -4.53
C GLU A 220 -29.26 21.56 -4.02
N LEU A 221 -30.05 22.44 -3.37
CA LEU A 221 -29.52 23.65 -2.73
C LEU A 221 -28.47 23.34 -1.66
N GLN A 222 -28.76 22.36 -0.78
CA GLN A 222 -27.82 21.91 0.25
C GLN A 222 -26.53 21.32 -0.37
N TYR A 223 -26.65 20.54 -1.45
CA TYR A 223 -25.49 20.05 -2.20
C TYR A 223 -24.66 21.19 -2.79
N ILE A 224 -25.28 22.17 -3.45
CA ILE A 224 -24.59 23.33 -4.05
C ILE A 224 -23.82 24.12 -2.97
N GLU A 225 -24.42 24.36 -1.81
CA GLU A 225 -23.79 25.05 -0.67
C GLU A 225 -22.49 24.34 -0.22
N MET A 226 -22.52 23.02 -0.02
CA MET A 226 -21.34 22.23 0.37
C MET A 226 -20.32 22.10 -0.77
N LYS A 227 -20.77 21.94 -2.02
CA LYS A 227 -19.89 21.80 -3.20
C LYS A 227 -19.16 23.11 -3.53
N GLN A 228 -19.73 24.27 -3.22
CA GLN A 228 -19.03 25.55 -3.37
C GLN A 228 -17.79 25.67 -2.47
N GLN A 229 -17.81 25.02 -1.30
CA GLN A 229 -16.70 25.00 -0.33
C GLN A 229 -15.64 23.94 -0.70
N HIS A 230 -16.05 22.84 -1.32
CA HIS A 230 -15.20 21.68 -1.66
C HIS A 230 -15.36 21.26 -3.12
N LYS A 231 -15.06 22.17 -4.06
CA LYS A 231 -15.28 21.98 -5.51
C LYS A 231 -14.46 20.82 -6.08
N ASP A 232 -13.26 20.62 -5.53
CA ASP A 232 -12.25 19.64 -5.89
C ASP A 232 -12.51 18.23 -5.32
N ALA A 233 -13.48 18.08 -4.41
CA ALA A 233 -13.85 16.82 -3.78
C ALA A 233 -15.12 16.22 -4.41
N VAL A 234 -15.11 14.92 -4.69
CA VAL A 234 -16.30 14.15 -5.10
C VAL A 234 -17.17 13.89 -3.87
N LEU A 235 -18.40 14.39 -3.83
CA LEU A 235 -19.24 14.36 -2.63
C LEU A 235 -20.20 13.15 -2.59
N CYS A 236 -19.99 12.29 -1.59
CA CYS A 236 -20.92 11.23 -1.19
C CYS A 236 -21.96 11.82 -0.22
N VAL A 237 -23.18 12.10 -0.67
CA VAL A 237 -24.23 12.75 0.16
C VAL A 237 -25.24 11.74 0.71
N GLU A 238 -25.29 11.57 2.03
CA GLU A 238 -26.20 10.62 2.70
C GLU A 238 -27.68 11.03 2.54
N CYS A 239 -28.49 10.12 2.03
CA CYS A 239 -29.89 10.34 1.68
C CYS A 239 -30.74 9.14 2.16
N GLY A 240 -30.84 8.98 3.47
CA GLY A 240 -31.37 7.77 4.10
C GLY A 240 -30.42 6.58 3.91
N TYR A 241 -30.93 5.42 3.52
CA TYR A 241 -30.15 4.18 3.40
C TYR A 241 -29.11 4.13 2.24
N LYS A 242 -28.86 5.26 1.57
CA LYS A 242 -27.93 5.36 0.43
C LYS A 242 -27.17 6.69 0.41
N TYR A 243 -25.97 6.69 -0.15
CA TYR A 243 -25.30 7.90 -0.63
C TYR A 243 -25.74 8.21 -2.06
N ARG A 244 -25.93 9.50 -2.37
CA ARG A 244 -26.15 10.04 -3.73
C ARG A 244 -24.97 10.91 -4.14
N PHE A 245 -24.71 10.93 -5.45
CA PHE A 245 -23.78 11.85 -6.13
C PHE A 245 -24.59 12.76 -7.06
N PHE A 246 -24.13 13.98 -7.34
CA PHE A 246 -24.87 14.97 -8.14
C PHE A 246 -23.98 15.69 -9.16
N GLY A 247 -24.49 15.93 -10.38
CA GLY A 247 -23.77 16.59 -11.46
C GLY A 247 -22.53 15.81 -11.89
N GLU A 248 -21.41 16.50 -12.06
CA GLU A 248 -20.10 15.92 -12.41
C GLU A 248 -19.70 14.75 -11.49
N ASP A 249 -20.01 14.84 -10.19
CA ASP A 249 -19.71 13.76 -9.22
C ASP A 249 -20.47 12.47 -9.55
N ALA A 250 -21.67 12.57 -10.14
CA ALA A 250 -22.44 11.41 -10.59
C ALA A 250 -21.88 10.80 -11.88
N GLU A 251 -21.30 11.60 -12.76
CA GLU A 251 -20.67 11.14 -14.01
C GLU A 251 -19.30 10.50 -13.75
N ILE A 252 -18.50 11.09 -12.86
CA ILE A 252 -17.29 10.47 -12.30
C ILE A 252 -17.64 9.16 -11.61
N ALA A 253 -18.63 9.16 -10.72
CA ALA A 253 -19.08 7.94 -10.05
C ALA A 253 -19.55 6.87 -11.06
N ALA A 254 -20.31 7.24 -12.10
CA ALA A 254 -20.74 6.30 -13.12
C ALA A 254 -19.57 5.64 -13.88
N ARG A 255 -18.61 6.46 -14.32
CA ARG A 255 -17.42 6.00 -15.06
C ARG A 255 -16.51 5.13 -14.19
N GLU A 256 -16.10 5.62 -13.02
CA GLU A 256 -15.07 4.98 -12.19
C GLU A 256 -15.62 3.84 -11.32
N LEU A 257 -16.92 3.84 -10.97
CA LEU A 257 -17.55 2.80 -10.14
C LEU A 257 -18.36 1.77 -10.95
N ASN A 258 -18.57 2.03 -12.25
CA ASN A 258 -19.41 1.24 -13.16
C ASN A 258 -20.88 1.16 -12.70
N ILE A 259 -21.46 2.31 -12.38
CA ILE A 259 -22.86 2.47 -11.97
C ILE A 259 -23.62 3.39 -12.93
N TYR A 260 -24.95 3.34 -12.94
CA TYR A 260 -25.75 4.21 -13.79
C TYR A 260 -25.94 5.60 -13.17
N CYS A 261 -25.60 6.64 -13.93
CA CYS A 261 -26.09 8.01 -13.70
C CYS A 261 -27.24 8.33 -14.67
N HIS A 262 -28.18 9.16 -14.23
CA HIS A 262 -29.29 9.67 -15.05
C HIS A 262 -29.71 11.06 -14.55
N LEU A 263 -30.33 11.87 -15.42
CA LEU A 263 -30.84 13.18 -15.02
C LEU A 263 -32.04 13.01 -14.08
N ASP A 264 -31.92 13.54 -12.85
CA ASP A 264 -33.00 13.65 -11.87
C ASP A 264 -33.10 15.13 -11.46
N HIS A 265 -34.27 15.73 -11.69
CA HIS A 265 -34.50 17.17 -11.56
C HIS A 265 -33.47 18.00 -12.36
N ASN A 266 -32.52 18.67 -11.70
CA ASN A 266 -31.56 19.57 -12.35
C ASN A 266 -30.17 18.95 -12.55
N PHE A 267 -29.90 17.76 -12.01
CA PHE A 267 -28.57 17.17 -11.99
C PHE A 267 -28.54 15.70 -12.42
N MET A 268 -27.48 15.30 -13.12
CA MET A 268 -27.12 13.89 -13.25
C MET A 268 -26.94 13.29 -11.84
N THR A 269 -27.52 12.13 -11.58
CA THR A 269 -27.47 11.48 -10.26
C THR A 269 -27.15 9.99 -10.38
N ALA A 270 -26.22 9.54 -9.53
CA ALA A 270 -25.93 8.14 -9.23
C ALA A 270 -26.11 7.86 -7.72
N SER A 271 -26.19 6.58 -7.30
CA SER A 271 -26.31 6.25 -5.87
C SER A 271 -25.75 4.87 -5.50
N ILE A 272 -25.28 4.74 -4.27
CA ILE A 272 -24.74 3.50 -3.66
C ILE A 272 -25.34 3.30 -2.25
N PRO A 273 -25.61 2.07 -1.78
CA PRO A 273 -26.13 1.84 -0.43
C PRO A 273 -25.06 2.15 0.63
N THR A 274 -25.47 2.61 1.83
CA THR A 274 -24.54 3.07 2.89
C THR A 274 -23.48 2.03 3.26
N HIS A 275 -23.88 0.77 3.43
CA HIS A 275 -22.97 -0.35 3.76
C HIS A 275 -21.93 -0.70 2.66
N ARG A 276 -21.91 0.01 1.52
CA ARG A 276 -20.89 -0.13 0.47
C ARG A 276 -19.95 1.08 0.36
N LEU A 277 -20.11 2.10 1.21
CA LEU A 277 -19.33 3.34 1.19
C LEU A 277 -17.82 3.07 1.03
N PHE A 278 -17.24 2.28 1.94
CA PHE A 278 -15.81 1.96 1.96
C PHE A 278 -15.27 1.47 0.60
N VAL A 279 -16.01 0.59 -0.10
CA VAL A 279 -15.61 0.04 -1.40
C VAL A 279 -15.54 1.14 -2.47
N HIS A 280 -16.52 2.03 -2.49
CA HIS A 280 -16.61 3.06 -3.52
C HIS A 280 -15.71 4.26 -3.24
N VAL A 281 -15.52 4.62 -1.97
CA VAL A 281 -14.52 5.63 -1.55
C VAL A 281 -13.10 5.15 -1.90
N ARG A 282 -12.71 3.93 -1.51
CA ARG A 282 -11.37 3.37 -1.83
C ARG A 282 -11.12 3.33 -3.35
N ARG A 283 -12.12 2.95 -4.17
CA ARG A 283 -12.01 2.97 -5.65
C ARG A 283 -11.76 4.37 -6.22
N LEU A 284 -12.49 5.39 -5.77
CA LEU A 284 -12.30 6.78 -6.23
C LEU A 284 -10.94 7.33 -5.77
N VAL A 285 -10.54 7.06 -4.53
CA VAL A 285 -9.27 7.55 -3.99
C VAL A 285 -8.06 6.85 -4.65
N ALA A 286 -8.15 5.56 -4.99
CA ALA A 286 -7.11 4.87 -5.75
C ALA A 286 -6.86 5.54 -7.12
N LYS A 287 -7.93 5.95 -7.81
CA LYS A 287 -7.87 6.77 -9.04
C LYS A 287 -7.42 8.23 -8.83
N GLY A 288 -7.10 8.63 -7.59
CA GLY A 288 -6.53 9.93 -7.25
C GLY A 288 -7.54 11.03 -6.91
N TYR A 289 -8.85 10.75 -6.85
CA TYR A 289 -9.86 11.74 -6.45
C TYR A 289 -9.79 12.04 -4.94
N LYS A 290 -10.01 13.31 -4.57
CA LYS A 290 -10.39 13.68 -3.19
C LYS A 290 -11.88 13.35 -3.03
N VAL A 291 -12.27 12.69 -1.94
CA VAL A 291 -13.65 12.24 -1.71
C VAL A 291 -14.16 12.78 -0.39
N GLY A 292 -15.31 13.44 -0.41
CA GLY A 292 -15.97 13.98 0.79
C GLY A 292 -17.18 13.15 1.21
N VAL A 293 -17.22 12.72 2.47
CA VAL A 293 -18.36 11.98 3.04
C VAL A 293 -19.23 12.93 3.84
N VAL A 294 -20.41 13.21 3.31
CA VAL A 294 -21.43 14.08 3.90
C VAL A 294 -22.51 13.22 4.56
N LYS A 295 -22.64 13.34 5.88
CA LYS A 295 -23.61 12.59 6.70
C LYS A 295 -24.72 13.49 7.22
N GLN A 296 -25.85 12.88 7.60
CA GLN A 296 -26.96 13.54 8.26
C GLN A 296 -26.60 13.88 9.72
N THR A 297 -26.90 15.09 10.17
CA THR A 297 -26.54 15.59 11.51
C THR A 297 -27.64 15.47 12.56
N GLU A 298 -28.83 15.03 12.17
CA GLU A 298 -29.99 14.87 13.04
C GLU A 298 -30.78 13.59 12.74
N THR A 299 -31.31 12.98 13.78
CA THR A 299 -32.05 11.71 13.73
C THR A 299 -33.56 11.95 13.67
N ALA A 300 -34.34 10.94 13.29
CA ALA A 300 -35.72 11.14 12.84
C ALA A 300 -36.71 11.47 13.96
N ALA A 301 -36.59 10.86 15.14
CA ALA A 301 -37.49 11.08 16.26
C ALA A 301 -37.18 12.38 17.01
N LEU A 302 -35.90 12.76 17.11
CA LEU A 302 -35.46 14.05 17.66
C LEU A 302 -35.82 15.23 16.73
N LYS A 303 -35.55 15.11 15.42
CA LYS A 303 -35.95 16.13 14.42
C LYS A 303 -37.45 16.40 14.46
N ALA A 304 -38.29 15.40 14.73
CA ALA A 304 -39.74 15.57 14.82
C ALA A 304 -40.20 16.49 15.97
N ILE A 305 -39.38 16.70 17.02
CA ILE A 305 -39.65 17.68 18.09
C ILE A 305 -39.10 19.07 17.70
N GLY A 306 -37.87 19.10 17.19
CA GLY A 306 -37.05 20.31 17.07
C GLY A 306 -37.69 21.45 16.27
N ASP A 307 -37.09 22.63 16.39
CA ASP A 307 -37.57 23.87 15.75
C ASP A 307 -37.62 23.74 14.22
N ASN A 308 -36.70 22.94 13.65
CA ASN A 308 -36.62 22.67 12.23
C ASN A 308 -37.55 21.54 11.74
N ARG A 309 -38.47 20.99 12.56
CA ARG A 309 -39.16 19.71 12.27
C ARG A 309 -39.69 19.53 10.85
N SER A 310 -40.24 20.58 10.23
CA SER A 310 -40.82 20.59 8.88
C SER A 310 -39.81 20.82 7.73
N SER A 311 -38.53 21.05 8.01
CA SER A 311 -37.47 21.20 7.00
C SER A 311 -36.94 19.86 6.47
N LEU A 312 -36.07 19.92 5.45
CA LEU A 312 -35.18 18.80 5.11
C LEU A 312 -34.21 18.50 6.27
N PHE A 313 -33.71 17.25 6.32
CA PHE A 313 -32.66 16.85 7.25
C PHE A 313 -31.38 17.69 7.11
N SER A 314 -30.84 18.18 8.21
CA SER A 314 -29.52 18.82 8.27
C SER A 314 -28.39 17.82 7.92
N ARG A 315 -27.30 18.34 7.33
CA ARG A 315 -26.12 17.59 6.89
C ARG A 315 -24.86 18.42 7.09
N LYS A 316 -23.71 17.75 7.19
CA LYS A 316 -22.38 18.35 7.05
C LYS A 316 -21.39 17.39 6.41
N LEU A 317 -20.31 17.92 5.85
CA LEU A 317 -19.10 17.14 5.57
C LEU A 317 -18.54 16.61 6.90
N THR A 318 -18.26 15.31 6.96
CA THR A 318 -17.78 14.63 8.18
C THR A 318 -16.36 14.09 8.06
N ALA A 319 -15.94 13.74 6.84
CA ALA A 319 -14.56 13.36 6.55
C ALA A 319 -14.23 13.67 5.08
N LEU A 320 -12.95 13.97 4.83
CA LEU A 320 -12.32 13.93 3.51
C LEU A 320 -11.40 12.71 3.44
N TYR A 321 -11.20 12.18 2.23
CA TYR A 321 -10.30 11.07 1.94
C TYR A 321 -9.50 11.32 0.66
N THR A 322 -8.20 11.07 0.74
CA THR A 322 -7.19 11.10 -0.33
C THR A 322 -6.21 9.94 -0.12
N LYS A 323 -5.25 9.73 -1.05
CA LYS A 323 -4.38 8.53 -1.05
C LYS A 323 -3.62 8.32 0.27
N SER A 324 -3.21 9.39 0.93
CA SER A 324 -2.48 9.33 2.21
C SER A 324 -3.38 9.28 3.46
N THR A 325 -4.69 9.52 3.34
CA THR A 325 -5.59 9.84 4.47
C THR A 325 -6.73 8.82 4.70
N LEU A 326 -6.54 7.54 4.32
CA LEU A 326 -7.50 6.42 4.54
C LEU A 326 -7.64 6.03 6.05
N ILE A 327 -8.19 6.93 6.87
CA ILE A 327 -8.31 6.79 8.33
C ILE A 327 -9.78 6.87 8.76
N GLY A 328 -10.31 5.75 9.25
CA GLY A 328 -11.58 5.69 10.00
C GLY A 328 -12.53 4.56 9.59
N GLU A 329 -13.55 4.34 10.42
CA GLU A 329 -14.53 3.24 10.27
C GLU A 329 -15.30 3.24 8.94
N ASP A 330 -15.45 4.41 8.28
CA ASP A 330 -16.09 4.55 6.97
C ASP A 330 -15.29 3.95 5.79
N VAL A 331 -13.99 3.69 5.97
CA VAL A 331 -13.07 3.23 4.90
C VAL A 331 -12.22 2.01 5.27
N ASN A 332 -12.12 1.67 6.56
CA ASN A 332 -11.30 0.58 7.08
C ASN A 332 -12.18 -0.53 7.70
N PRO A 333 -12.79 -1.41 6.89
CA PRO A 333 -13.51 -2.58 7.41
C PRO A 333 -12.54 -3.59 8.02
N LEU A 334 -13.04 -4.39 8.97
CA LEU A 334 -12.35 -5.61 9.40
C LEU A 334 -12.57 -6.71 8.37
N ILE A 335 -11.48 -7.31 7.90
CA ILE A 335 -11.45 -8.38 6.89
C ILE A 335 -10.85 -9.64 7.52
N LYS A 336 -11.24 -10.81 7.01
CA LYS A 336 -10.56 -12.07 7.29
C LYS A 336 -9.54 -12.39 6.20
N LEU A 337 -8.26 -12.49 6.57
CA LEU A 337 -7.22 -13.10 5.75
C LEU A 337 -6.78 -14.39 6.45
N ASP A 338 -6.95 -15.54 5.79
CA ASP A 338 -6.43 -16.87 6.22
C ASP A 338 -6.61 -17.17 7.73
N ASP A 339 -7.88 -17.12 8.15
CA ASP A 339 -8.40 -17.24 9.53
C ASP A 339 -7.95 -16.17 10.55
N ALA A 340 -7.09 -15.21 10.17
CA ALA A 340 -6.80 -14.01 10.95
C ALA A 340 -7.84 -12.91 10.67
N VAL A 341 -8.15 -12.08 11.68
CA VAL A 341 -8.94 -10.85 11.49
C VAL A 341 -7.98 -9.67 11.47
N ASN A 342 -7.94 -8.93 10.36
CA ASN A 342 -7.06 -7.78 10.17
C ASN A 342 -7.86 -6.57 9.66
N VAL A 343 -7.29 -5.37 9.80
CA VAL A 343 -7.72 -4.17 9.07
C VAL A 343 -7.24 -4.29 7.63
N ASP A 344 -8.10 -3.98 6.66
CA ASP A 344 -7.78 -4.06 5.23
C ASP A 344 -6.45 -3.36 4.89
N GLU A 345 -5.53 -4.06 4.21
CA GLU A 345 -4.17 -3.58 3.94
C GLU A 345 -4.14 -2.36 2.98
N ILE A 346 -2.98 -1.73 2.83
CA ILE A 346 -2.82 -0.58 1.94
C ILE A 346 -2.77 -1.11 0.51
N MET A 347 -3.53 -0.50 -0.41
CA MET A 347 -3.72 -1.00 -1.78
C MET A 347 -2.56 -0.68 -2.76
N THR A 348 -1.50 -0.04 -2.26
CA THR A 348 -0.32 0.42 -3.00
C THR A 348 0.77 -0.65 -2.96
N ASP A 349 1.54 -0.84 -4.05
CA ASP A 349 2.66 -1.82 -4.05
C ASP A 349 3.71 -1.42 -3.01
N THR A 350 3.93 -0.10 -2.91
CA THR A 350 4.58 0.56 -1.79
C THR A 350 3.84 0.24 -0.50
N SER A 351 4.47 -0.47 0.45
CA SER A 351 3.87 -0.81 1.75
C SER A 351 3.69 0.38 2.73
N THR A 352 3.69 1.62 2.21
CA THR A 352 3.72 2.90 2.92
C THR A 352 2.93 3.94 2.12
N SER A 353 2.10 4.75 2.79
CA SER A 353 1.21 5.76 2.20
C SER A 353 1.59 7.19 2.62
N TYR A 354 2.84 7.58 2.38
CA TYR A 354 3.34 8.91 2.76
C TYR A 354 2.70 10.04 1.93
N LEU A 355 2.32 11.10 2.64
CA LEU A 355 2.13 12.46 2.12
C LEU A 355 3.47 13.21 2.25
N LEU A 356 3.97 13.81 1.18
CA LEU A 356 5.21 14.60 1.21
C LEU A 356 4.94 16.07 0.83
N CYS A 357 5.22 16.97 1.77
CA CYS A 357 5.21 18.41 1.54
C CYS A 357 6.62 18.91 1.18
N ILE A 358 6.72 19.79 0.18
CA ILE A 358 7.99 20.30 -0.35
C ILE A 358 7.94 21.84 -0.36
N SER A 359 8.95 22.49 0.23
CA SER A 359 9.13 23.94 0.18
C SER A 359 10.57 24.29 -0.21
N GLU A 360 10.73 25.26 -1.13
CA GLU A 360 12.04 25.72 -1.60
C GLU A 360 12.29 27.20 -1.28
N ASN A 361 13.53 27.56 -0.95
CA ASN A 361 13.97 28.93 -0.69
C ASN A 361 15.25 29.26 -1.47
N LYS A 362 15.32 30.49 -2.00
CA LYS A 362 16.41 31.03 -2.82
C LYS A 362 17.26 32.07 -2.09
N GLU A 363 17.05 32.29 -0.79
CA GLU A 363 17.82 33.24 0.03
C GLU A 363 19.29 32.84 0.18
N ASN A 364 19.56 31.62 0.67
CA ASN A 364 20.86 31.19 1.22
C ASN A 364 21.95 30.85 0.20
N VAL A 365 21.64 30.90 -1.11
CA VAL A 365 22.56 30.42 -2.17
C VAL A 365 23.30 31.60 -2.81
N ARG A 366 24.65 31.61 -2.76
CA ARG A 366 25.48 32.65 -3.39
C ARG A 366 25.36 32.64 -4.93
N ASP A 367 25.23 31.46 -5.53
CA ASP A 367 25.15 31.23 -6.98
C ASP A 367 23.71 31.18 -7.52
N LYS A 368 22.87 32.19 -7.23
CA LYS A 368 21.44 32.23 -7.63
C LYS A 368 21.20 32.08 -9.15
N LYS A 369 22.22 32.37 -9.98
CA LYS A 369 22.17 32.26 -11.45
C LYS A 369 22.36 30.83 -11.99
N LYS A 370 22.70 29.83 -11.16
CA LYS A 370 23.01 28.45 -11.62
C LYS A 370 21.91 27.41 -11.34
N GLY A 371 20.74 27.81 -10.83
CA GLY A 371 19.61 26.90 -10.57
C GLY A 371 19.69 26.09 -9.26
N ASN A 372 20.76 26.25 -8.48
CA ASN A 372 20.90 25.69 -7.14
C ASN A 372 19.89 26.33 -6.17
N VAL A 373 19.34 25.55 -5.24
CA VAL A 373 18.28 25.98 -4.31
C VAL A 373 18.44 25.29 -2.94
N PHE A 374 17.81 25.81 -1.90
CA PHE A 374 17.71 25.14 -0.59
C PHE A 374 16.29 24.65 -0.37
N ILE A 375 16.11 23.37 -0.05
CA ILE A 375 14.82 22.68 0.05
C ILE A 375 14.63 22.16 1.46
N GLY A 376 13.41 22.31 1.98
CA GLY A 376 12.93 21.63 3.18
C GLY A 376 11.73 20.77 2.83
N ILE A 377 11.64 19.60 3.44
CA ILE A 377 10.55 18.67 3.26
C ILE A 377 9.98 18.22 4.59
N VAL A 378 8.67 17.96 4.61
CA VAL A 378 7.96 17.31 5.72
C VAL A 378 7.12 16.18 5.14
N GLY A 379 7.52 14.95 5.43
CA GLY A 379 6.78 13.73 5.10
C GLY A 379 5.97 13.26 6.30
N VAL A 380 4.70 12.89 6.08
CA VAL A 380 3.85 12.33 7.13
C VAL A 380 3.12 11.08 6.62
N GLN A 381 2.93 10.09 7.49
CA GLN A 381 2.09 8.93 7.19
C GLN A 381 0.94 8.86 8.20
N PRO A 382 -0.23 9.45 7.89
CA PRO A 382 -1.41 9.42 8.77
C PRO A 382 -1.85 7.99 9.14
N ALA A 383 -1.53 7.00 8.31
CA ALA A 383 -1.78 5.59 8.58
C ALA A 383 -1.01 5.06 9.81
N THR A 384 0.17 5.59 10.14
CA THR A 384 1.02 5.08 11.24
C THR A 384 1.50 6.19 12.20
N GLY A 385 0.97 7.41 12.08
CA GLY A 385 1.32 8.55 12.92
C GLY A 385 2.78 9.01 12.78
N GLU A 386 3.50 8.55 11.75
CA GLU A 386 4.90 8.89 11.56
C GLU A 386 5.07 10.29 10.95
N VAL A 387 6.02 11.04 11.48
CA VAL A 387 6.41 12.37 11.00
C VAL A 387 7.91 12.38 10.72
N VAL A 388 8.26 12.80 9.51
CA VAL A 388 9.61 12.80 8.94
C VAL A 388 9.89 14.20 8.40
N PHE A 389 11.11 14.72 8.58
CA PHE A 389 11.52 16.00 7.99
C PHE A 389 12.96 15.93 7.46
N ASP A 390 13.32 16.81 6.53
CA ASP A 390 14.71 16.95 6.07
C ASP A 390 14.95 18.35 5.50
N SER A 391 16.22 18.78 5.47
CA SER A 391 16.62 20.05 4.87
C SER A 391 17.98 19.91 4.17
N PHE A 392 18.04 20.28 2.90
CA PHE A 392 19.24 20.09 2.06
C PHE A 392 19.36 21.14 0.97
N GLN A 393 20.59 21.38 0.51
CA GLN A 393 20.85 22.15 -0.70
C GLN A 393 20.84 21.20 -1.89
N ASP A 394 20.17 21.59 -2.98
CA ASP A 394 20.03 20.76 -4.18
C ASP A 394 20.55 21.48 -5.44
N SER A 395 21.02 20.69 -6.41
CA SER A 395 21.57 21.14 -7.68
C SER A 395 20.46 21.43 -8.70
N ALA A 396 20.84 21.98 -9.87
CA ALA A 396 19.92 22.12 -11.00
C ALA A 396 19.42 20.78 -11.60
N ALA A 397 19.95 19.63 -11.13
CA ALA A 397 19.45 18.30 -11.49
C ALA A 397 18.29 17.82 -10.57
N ARG A 398 18.19 18.38 -9.35
CA ARG A 398 17.26 17.97 -8.27
C ARG A 398 17.49 16.55 -7.75
N SER A 399 18.75 16.11 -7.68
CA SER A 399 19.14 14.75 -7.32
C SER A 399 18.92 14.41 -5.84
N GLU A 400 19.09 15.36 -4.92
CA GLU A 400 18.83 15.15 -3.50
C GLU A 400 17.33 14.96 -3.25
N LEU A 401 16.49 15.80 -3.88
CA LEU A 401 15.04 15.67 -3.83
C LEU A 401 14.55 14.39 -4.51
N GLU A 402 15.09 14.03 -5.68
CA GLU A 402 14.80 12.76 -6.35
C GLU A 402 15.18 11.56 -5.48
N THR A 403 16.27 11.66 -4.71
CA THR A 403 16.67 10.65 -3.71
C THR A 403 15.64 10.52 -2.57
N ARG A 404 15.16 11.65 -2.01
CA ARG A 404 14.14 11.60 -0.94
C ARG A 404 12.80 11.05 -1.43
N ILE A 405 12.37 11.43 -2.64
CA ILE A 405 11.16 10.89 -3.28
C ILE A 405 11.32 9.38 -3.54
N SER A 406 12.48 8.93 -4.02
CA SER A 406 12.74 7.51 -4.33
C SER A 406 12.85 6.62 -3.09
N ASN A 407 13.34 7.14 -1.96
CA ASN A 407 13.42 6.41 -0.69
C ASN A 407 12.03 6.35 -0.01
N LEU A 408 11.37 7.50 0.14
CA LEU A 408 10.09 7.59 0.85
C LEU A 408 8.94 6.96 0.04
N GLN A 409 8.98 7.05 -1.29
CA GLN A 409 7.93 6.63 -2.23
C GLN A 409 6.54 7.19 -1.86
N PRO A 410 6.37 8.54 -1.88
CA PRO A 410 5.12 9.19 -1.48
C PRO A 410 3.98 8.92 -2.47
N VAL A 411 2.78 8.68 -1.94
CA VAL A 411 1.55 8.47 -2.72
C VAL A 411 0.80 9.77 -3.00
N GLU A 412 1.15 10.83 -2.27
CA GLU A 412 0.55 12.15 -2.36
C GLU A 412 1.59 13.25 -2.08
N LEU A 413 1.56 14.33 -2.85
CA LEU A 413 2.45 15.50 -2.71
C LEU A 413 1.62 16.75 -2.36
N LEU A 414 2.03 17.49 -1.33
CA LEU A 414 1.49 18.81 -1.00
C LEU A 414 2.47 19.89 -1.45
N LEU A 415 2.07 20.70 -2.42
CA LEU A 415 2.96 21.65 -3.09
C LEU A 415 2.41 23.08 -3.09
N PRO A 416 3.28 24.11 -3.07
CA PRO A 416 2.89 25.47 -3.39
C PRO A 416 2.28 25.59 -4.79
N SER A 417 1.42 26.58 -5.02
CA SER A 417 0.90 26.95 -6.35
C SER A 417 2.00 27.28 -7.36
N ALA A 418 3.15 27.79 -6.91
CA ALA A 418 4.33 28.05 -7.74
C ALA A 418 5.64 27.52 -7.09
N LEU A 419 6.39 26.71 -7.84
CA LEU A 419 7.75 26.21 -7.53
C LEU A 419 8.74 26.61 -8.64
N SER A 420 10.03 26.28 -8.48
CA SER A 420 10.98 26.40 -9.60
C SER A 420 10.75 25.35 -10.68
N GLU A 421 10.97 25.77 -11.93
CA GLU A 421 10.86 24.95 -13.15
C GLU A 421 11.59 23.60 -13.05
N GLN A 422 12.77 23.57 -12.42
CA GLN A 422 13.55 22.34 -12.23
C GLN A 422 12.87 21.37 -11.24
N THR A 423 12.24 21.90 -10.20
CA THR A 423 11.45 21.11 -9.23
C THR A 423 10.17 20.60 -9.89
N GLU A 424 9.47 21.43 -10.67
CA GLU A 424 8.27 21.03 -11.43
C GLU A 424 8.57 19.93 -12.47
N MET A 425 9.68 20.01 -13.20
CA MET A 425 10.11 18.94 -14.12
C MET A 425 10.32 17.60 -13.41
N LEU A 426 10.88 17.60 -12.19
CA LEU A 426 11.04 16.36 -11.41
C LEU A 426 9.69 15.81 -10.93
N ILE A 427 8.79 16.67 -10.45
CA ILE A 427 7.43 16.27 -10.03
C ILE A 427 6.66 15.69 -11.21
N HIS A 428 6.73 16.33 -12.38
CA HIS A 428 6.11 15.83 -13.61
C HIS A 428 6.69 14.47 -14.03
N ARG A 429 8.03 14.29 -13.96
CA ARG A 429 8.69 13.01 -14.21
C ARG A 429 8.13 11.92 -13.28
N ALA A 430 8.17 12.12 -11.97
CA ALA A 430 7.70 11.14 -10.98
C ALA A 430 6.20 10.80 -11.14
N THR A 431 5.36 11.79 -11.41
CA THR A 431 3.91 11.62 -11.62
C THR A 431 3.59 10.90 -12.94
N SER A 432 4.46 11.01 -13.95
CA SER A 432 4.30 10.36 -15.26
C SER A 432 4.74 8.89 -15.27
N VAL A 433 5.74 8.51 -14.47
CA VAL A 433 6.20 7.10 -14.35
C VAL A 433 5.11 6.19 -13.77
N SER A 434 4.28 6.72 -12.86
CA SER A 434 3.23 5.95 -12.19
C SER A 434 1.97 5.76 -13.05
N VAL A 435 1.63 4.49 -13.31
CA VAL A 435 0.42 4.03 -14.04
C VAL A 435 -0.86 4.51 -13.34
N GLN A 436 -1.97 4.65 -14.08
CA GLN A 436 -3.23 5.23 -13.61
C GLN A 436 -3.75 4.68 -12.27
N ASP A 437 -3.52 3.40 -11.96
CA ASP A 437 -4.01 2.77 -10.73
C ASP A 437 -3.21 3.14 -9.49
N ASP A 438 -1.92 3.49 -9.62
CA ASP A 438 -1.12 4.01 -8.50
C ASP A 438 -0.36 5.31 -8.80
N ARG A 439 -1.00 6.24 -9.53
CA ARG A 439 -0.44 7.57 -9.76
C ARG A 439 -0.26 8.36 -8.46
N ILE A 440 0.89 9.01 -8.31
CA ILE A 440 1.13 9.98 -7.22
C ILE A 440 0.11 11.13 -7.34
N ARG A 441 -0.69 11.36 -6.30
CA ARG A 441 -1.64 12.47 -6.27
C ARG A 441 -0.89 13.78 -5.97
N VAL A 442 -1.26 14.87 -6.66
CA VAL A 442 -0.68 16.20 -6.40
C VAL A 442 -1.77 17.15 -5.90
N GLU A 443 -1.54 17.72 -4.72
CA GLU A 443 -2.32 18.79 -4.11
C GLU A 443 -1.57 20.13 -4.26
N ARG A 444 -2.30 21.21 -4.54
CA ARG A 444 -1.75 22.56 -4.66
C ARG A 444 -2.41 23.50 -3.67
N MET A 445 -1.61 24.34 -3.02
CA MET A 445 -2.07 25.34 -2.06
C MET A 445 -1.26 26.63 -2.21
N ASP A 446 -1.90 27.78 -1.96
CA ASP A 446 -1.28 29.08 -2.21
C ASP A 446 0.02 29.31 -1.43
N ASN A 447 0.99 29.90 -2.12
CA ASN A 447 2.31 30.24 -1.59
C ASN A 447 2.27 31.12 -0.33
N ILE A 448 1.14 31.80 -0.05
CA ILE A 448 0.90 32.55 1.20
C ILE A 448 1.09 31.64 2.43
N TYR A 449 0.63 30.38 2.36
CA TYR A 449 0.75 29.42 3.46
C TYR A 449 2.17 28.84 3.61
N PHE A 450 3.05 29.09 2.63
CA PHE A 450 4.47 28.71 2.61
C PHE A 450 5.39 29.92 2.83
N GLU A 451 4.87 31.15 2.94
CA GLU A 451 5.64 32.34 3.28
C GLU A 451 6.12 32.22 4.73
N TYR A 452 7.39 32.56 5.02
CA TYR A 452 8.03 32.24 6.29
C TYR A 452 7.38 32.96 7.49
N SER A 453 7.01 34.23 7.37
CA SER A 453 6.38 34.98 8.47
C SER A 453 5.01 34.40 8.83
N HIS A 454 4.16 34.13 7.82
CA HIS A 454 2.87 33.47 8.01
C HIS A 454 3.03 32.02 8.53
N ALA A 455 3.98 31.25 8.00
CA ALA A 455 4.24 29.87 8.40
C ALA A 455 4.70 29.77 9.86
N PHE A 456 5.63 30.64 10.26
CA PHE A 456 6.12 30.71 11.64
C PHE A 456 4.99 31.06 12.62
N GLN A 457 4.12 32.01 12.26
CA GLN A 457 2.94 32.34 13.04
C GLN A 457 1.96 31.16 13.16
N ALA A 458 1.67 30.46 12.06
CA ALA A 458 0.76 29.30 12.06
C ALA A 458 1.31 28.11 12.86
N VAL A 459 2.62 27.89 12.84
CA VAL A 459 3.32 26.86 13.63
C VAL A 459 3.31 27.20 15.12
N THR A 460 3.69 28.43 15.50
CA THR A 460 3.68 28.86 16.90
C THR A 460 2.27 28.90 17.49
N GLU A 461 1.25 29.34 16.74
CA GLU A 461 -0.15 29.30 17.16
C GLU A 461 -0.69 27.87 17.35
N PHE A 462 -0.18 26.89 16.58
CA PHE A 462 -0.59 25.49 16.71
C PHE A 462 -0.11 24.91 18.05
N TYR A 463 1.18 24.99 18.36
CA TYR A 463 1.73 24.39 19.59
C TYR A 463 1.38 25.16 20.86
N ALA A 464 1.13 26.48 20.78
CA ALA A 464 0.77 27.29 21.94
C ALA A 464 -0.63 26.98 22.52
N LYS A 465 -1.52 26.33 21.77
CA LYS A 465 -2.90 26.04 22.21
C LYS A 465 -3.01 24.88 23.20
N ASP A 466 -2.09 23.93 23.14
CA ASP A 466 -2.10 22.73 23.99
C ASP A 466 -1.29 22.92 25.29
N THR A 467 -0.66 24.08 25.51
CA THR A 467 0.31 24.29 26.59
C THR A 467 -0.03 25.46 27.51
N VAL A 468 -0.53 25.16 28.70
CA VAL A 468 -0.60 26.11 29.84
C VAL A 468 0.74 26.15 30.62
N ASP A 469 1.65 25.21 30.33
CA ASP A 469 2.70 24.77 31.24
C ASP A 469 4.13 25.00 30.69
N ILE A 470 5.11 25.09 31.59
CA ILE A 470 6.51 25.49 31.30
C ILE A 470 7.16 24.67 30.17
N LYS A 471 6.77 23.39 30.03
CA LYS A 471 7.27 22.47 28.99
C LYS A 471 7.03 22.97 27.56
N GLY A 472 5.96 23.74 27.32
CA GLY A 472 5.66 24.30 25.99
C GLY A 472 6.79 25.17 25.44
N SER A 473 7.52 25.89 26.32
CA SER A 473 8.68 26.71 25.92
C SER A 473 9.83 25.89 25.30
N GLN A 474 10.03 24.65 25.75
CA GLN A 474 11.07 23.75 25.24
C GLN A 474 10.66 23.11 23.91
N ILE A 475 9.38 22.74 23.77
CA ILE A 475 8.82 22.23 22.52
C ILE A 475 8.92 23.29 21.42
N ILE A 476 8.50 24.52 21.73
CA ILE A 476 8.58 25.66 20.80
C ILE A 476 10.03 25.98 20.45
N SER A 477 10.98 26.00 21.41
CA SER A 477 12.39 26.31 21.10
C SER A 477 13.04 25.26 20.18
N GLY A 478 12.66 23.98 20.30
CA GLY A 478 13.10 22.93 19.38
C GLY A 478 12.60 23.14 17.94
N ILE A 479 11.34 23.54 17.76
CA ILE A 479 10.74 23.80 16.44
C ILE A 479 11.28 25.11 15.82
N VAL A 480 11.47 26.16 16.64
CA VAL A 480 12.01 27.46 16.21
C VAL A 480 13.45 27.35 15.70
N ASN A 481 14.18 26.30 16.09
CA ASN A 481 15.52 26.00 15.61
C ASN A 481 15.55 25.12 14.33
N LEU A 482 14.40 24.84 13.70
CA LEU A 482 14.34 24.16 12.40
C LEU A 482 14.62 25.13 11.24
N GLU A 483 15.18 24.59 10.15
CA GLU A 483 15.48 25.36 8.94
C GLU A 483 14.23 26.00 8.30
N LYS A 484 14.37 27.24 7.80
CA LYS A 484 13.22 28.05 7.32
C LYS A 484 12.25 27.27 6.42
N PRO A 485 12.69 26.52 5.38
CA PRO A 485 11.75 25.88 4.47
C PRO A 485 11.05 24.68 5.11
N VAL A 486 11.65 24.04 6.14
CA VAL A 486 10.99 22.97 6.91
C VAL A 486 9.81 23.56 7.66
N ILE A 487 9.98 24.69 8.34
CA ILE A 487 8.89 25.43 9.01
C ILE A 487 7.78 25.81 8.02
N CYS A 488 8.13 26.29 6.82
CA CYS A 488 7.18 26.56 5.73
C CYS A 488 6.36 25.32 5.33
N SER A 489 7.02 24.19 5.07
CA SER A 489 6.36 22.93 4.73
C SER A 489 5.54 22.33 5.89
N LEU A 490 5.96 22.53 7.14
CA LEU A 490 5.25 22.11 8.35
C LEU A 490 3.96 22.91 8.56
N ALA A 491 4.00 24.23 8.37
CA ALA A 491 2.80 25.09 8.45
C ALA A 491 1.75 24.68 7.41
N ALA A 492 2.20 24.40 6.18
CA ALA A 492 1.36 23.88 5.10
C ALA A 492 0.73 22.52 5.48
N ILE A 493 1.52 21.59 6.04
CA ILE A 493 1.04 20.29 6.54
C ILE A 493 0.03 20.45 7.69
N ILE A 494 0.26 21.35 8.64
CA ILE A 494 -0.69 21.64 9.74
C ILE A 494 -2.02 22.15 9.18
N LYS A 495 -2.00 23.07 8.20
CA LYS A 495 -3.23 23.54 7.53
C LYS A 495 -3.95 22.40 6.83
N TYR A 496 -3.23 21.61 6.02
CA TYR A 496 -3.85 20.54 5.24
C TYR A 496 -4.48 19.48 6.13
N LEU A 497 -3.76 18.96 7.13
CA LEU A 497 -4.25 17.90 8.02
C LEU A 497 -5.46 18.33 8.87
N LYS A 498 -5.62 19.62 9.18
CA LYS A 498 -6.82 20.17 9.83
C LYS A 498 -8.09 19.99 8.99
N GLU A 499 -7.99 20.06 7.66
CA GLU A 499 -9.14 19.82 6.77
C GLU A 499 -9.63 18.35 6.85
N PHE A 500 -8.76 17.43 7.26
CA PHE A 500 -9.08 16.03 7.49
C PHE A 500 -9.38 15.71 8.96
N ASN A 501 -9.14 16.62 9.92
CA ASN A 501 -9.07 16.33 11.36
C ASN A 501 -8.05 15.19 11.65
N LEU A 502 -6.79 15.39 11.21
CA LEU A 502 -5.66 14.46 11.37
C LEU A 502 -4.41 15.15 11.95
N GLU A 503 -4.49 16.43 12.29
CA GLU A 503 -3.37 17.24 12.80
C GLU A 503 -2.88 16.82 14.19
N LYS A 504 -3.70 16.10 14.97
CA LYS A 504 -3.36 15.64 16.34
C LYS A 504 -2.01 14.90 16.40
N MET A 505 -1.62 14.16 15.35
CA MET A 505 -0.32 13.44 15.33
C MET A 505 0.91 14.36 15.30
N LEU A 506 0.73 15.64 14.94
CA LEU A 506 1.80 16.63 14.94
C LEU A 506 2.07 17.20 16.35
N SER A 507 1.16 16.98 17.32
CA SER A 507 1.21 17.61 18.66
C SER A 507 2.47 17.33 19.49
N LYS A 508 3.24 16.28 19.17
CA LYS A 508 4.43 15.85 19.93
C LYS A 508 5.69 15.75 19.06
N PRO A 509 6.43 16.86 18.85
CA PRO A 509 7.62 16.94 17.99
C PRO A 509 8.77 16.01 18.37
N GLU A 510 8.82 15.49 19.60
CA GLU A 510 9.83 14.52 20.05
C GLU A 510 9.79 13.21 19.25
N ASN A 511 8.63 12.93 18.62
CA ASN A 511 8.44 11.78 17.75
C ASN A 511 8.94 12.02 16.33
N PHE A 512 9.18 13.27 15.91
CA PHE A 512 9.61 13.58 14.55
C PHE A 512 11.00 12.99 14.28
N LYS A 513 11.28 12.59 13.04
CA LYS A 513 12.55 11.97 12.64
C LYS A 513 13.17 12.72 11.47
N GLN A 514 14.45 13.04 11.56
CA GLN A 514 15.21 13.56 10.43
C GLN A 514 15.46 12.42 9.43
N LEU A 515 15.17 12.65 8.15
CA LEU A 515 15.24 11.60 7.11
C LEU A 515 16.68 11.24 6.73
N SER A 516 17.59 12.22 6.67
CA SER A 516 18.99 11.96 6.37
C SER A 516 19.90 12.31 7.56
N SER A 517 20.69 11.33 8.00
CA SER A 517 21.63 11.46 9.13
C SER A 517 23.00 10.92 8.70
N LYS A 518 23.86 11.82 8.19
CA LYS A 518 25.17 11.48 7.59
C LYS A 518 26.17 10.84 8.55
N MET A 519 25.88 10.84 9.86
CA MET A 519 26.72 10.23 10.90
C MET A 519 26.18 8.85 11.37
N GLU A 520 25.09 8.38 10.78
CA GLU A 520 24.38 7.17 11.21
C GLU A 520 24.05 6.22 10.06
N PHE A 521 23.77 6.76 8.88
CA PHE A 521 23.30 6.00 7.73
C PHE A 521 24.15 6.23 6.47
N MET A 522 24.36 5.15 5.72
CA MET A 522 25.03 5.13 4.43
C MET A 522 24.31 6.02 3.41
N THR A 523 25.08 6.80 2.66
CA THR A 523 24.54 7.62 1.56
C THR A 523 24.22 6.75 0.34
N ILE A 524 22.92 6.59 0.05
CA ILE A 524 22.43 5.91 -1.16
C ILE A 524 21.62 6.91 -1.99
N ASN A 525 22.18 7.36 -3.11
CA ASN A 525 21.50 8.27 -4.05
C ASN A 525 20.32 7.55 -4.75
N GLY A 526 19.32 8.30 -5.21
CA GLY A 526 18.16 7.75 -5.93
C GLY A 526 18.53 6.98 -7.20
N THR A 527 19.58 7.41 -7.92
CA THR A 527 20.15 6.65 -9.03
C THR A 527 20.74 5.30 -8.57
N THR A 528 21.48 5.25 -7.45
CA THR A 528 21.93 3.98 -6.84
C THR A 528 20.77 3.08 -6.41
N LEU A 529 19.73 3.65 -5.80
CA LEU A 529 18.55 2.93 -5.33
C LEU A 529 17.80 2.23 -6.47
N ARG A 530 17.81 2.83 -7.66
CA ARG A 530 17.31 2.26 -8.92
C ARG A 530 18.27 1.24 -9.54
N ASN A 531 19.53 1.62 -9.75
CA ASN A 531 20.52 0.80 -10.46
C ASN A 531 20.79 -0.54 -9.76
N LEU A 532 20.85 -0.53 -8.43
CA LEU A 532 21.01 -1.74 -7.61
C LEU A 532 19.68 -2.43 -7.29
N GLU A 533 18.54 -1.92 -7.77
CA GLU A 533 17.21 -2.51 -7.63
C GLU A 533 16.86 -2.83 -6.16
N ILE A 534 17.09 -1.85 -5.28
CA ILE A 534 17.04 -2.05 -3.83
C ILE A 534 15.60 -2.18 -3.31
N LEU A 535 14.69 -1.32 -3.78
CA LEU A 535 13.28 -1.33 -3.40
C LEU A 535 12.38 -2.01 -4.44
N GLN A 536 12.62 -1.70 -5.72
CA GLN A 536 11.84 -2.14 -6.87
C GLN A 536 12.77 -2.46 -8.04
N ASN A 537 12.43 -3.45 -8.85
CA ASN A 537 13.15 -3.72 -10.09
C ASN A 537 12.83 -2.61 -11.14
N GLN A 538 13.69 -2.44 -12.15
CA GLN A 538 13.53 -1.40 -13.17
C GLN A 538 12.67 -1.83 -14.38
N THR A 539 12.09 -3.04 -14.38
CA THR A 539 11.36 -3.60 -15.54
C THR A 539 9.85 -3.49 -15.44
N ASP A 540 9.25 -3.77 -14.27
CA ASP A 540 7.81 -3.61 -14.00
C ASP A 540 7.49 -2.63 -12.86
N MET A 541 8.54 -2.04 -12.26
CA MET A 541 8.49 -1.13 -11.12
C MET A 541 7.83 -1.74 -9.86
N LYS A 542 7.84 -3.07 -9.72
CA LYS A 542 7.33 -3.79 -8.55
C LYS A 542 8.41 -4.14 -7.56
N THR A 543 7.97 -4.41 -6.32
CA THR A 543 8.83 -4.86 -5.23
C THR A 543 9.47 -6.23 -5.52
N LYS A 544 8.78 -7.13 -6.23
CA LYS A 544 9.31 -8.47 -6.56
C LYS A 544 10.61 -8.35 -7.39
N GLY A 545 11.63 -9.13 -7.03
CA GLY A 545 12.94 -9.08 -7.71
C GLY A 545 13.85 -7.95 -7.23
N SER A 546 13.48 -7.18 -6.21
CA SER A 546 14.37 -6.24 -5.54
C SER A 546 15.17 -6.88 -4.39
N LEU A 547 16.15 -6.16 -3.85
CA LEU A 547 16.83 -6.57 -2.60
C LEU A 547 15.83 -6.68 -1.44
N LEU A 548 14.89 -5.73 -1.32
CA LEU A 548 13.86 -5.79 -0.27
C LEU A 548 13.00 -7.06 -0.37
N TRP A 549 12.68 -7.54 -1.58
CA TRP A 549 11.97 -8.81 -1.77
C TRP A 549 12.78 -10.04 -1.35
N VAL A 550 14.11 -10.03 -1.50
CA VAL A 550 14.99 -11.10 -1.01
C VAL A 550 15.06 -11.12 0.53
N LEU A 551 14.91 -9.95 1.17
CA LEU A 551 15.06 -9.82 2.62
C LEU A 551 13.74 -9.95 3.41
N ASP A 552 12.58 -9.75 2.76
CA ASP A 552 11.27 -9.72 3.42
C ASP A 552 10.65 -11.12 3.62
N HIS A 553 10.91 -11.67 4.80
CA HIS A 553 10.22 -12.80 5.40
C HIS A 553 9.43 -12.39 6.67
N THR A 554 9.07 -11.09 6.79
CA THR A 554 8.35 -10.54 7.96
C THR A 554 6.92 -11.09 8.06
N LYS A 555 6.43 -11.25 9.29
CA LYS A 555 5.08 -11.79 9.58
C LYS A 555 4.06 -10.69 9.83
N THR A 556 4.51 -9.46 10.05
CA THR A 556 3.69 -8.30 10.41
C THR A 556 3.91 -7.16 9.42
N SER A 557 2.86 -6.40 9.13
CA SER A 557 2.94 -5.25 8.22
C SER A 557 3.82 -4.11 8.76
N PHE A 558 3.85 -3.92 10.08
CA PHE A 558 4.77 -2.99 10.76
C PHE A 558 6.23 -3.49 10.73
N GLY A 559 6.45 -4.81 10.80
CA GLY A 559 7.75 -5.44 10.51
C GLY A 559 8.24 -5.11 9.11
N ARG A 560 7.42 -5.36 8.07
CA ARG A 560 7.73 -5.01 6.66
C ARG A 560 8.10 -3.54 6.50
N ARG A 561 7.30 -2.62 7.07
CA ARG A 561 7.58 -1.16 7.05
C ARG A 561 8.92 -0.81 7.69
N LYS A 562 9.29 -1.48 8.79
CA LYS A 562 10.57 -1.27 9.48
C LYS A 562 11.75 -1.90 8.73
N LEU A 563 11.57 -3.06 8.10
CA LEU A 563 12.59 -3.68 7.25
C LEU A 563 12.88 -2.83 6.01
N LYS A 564 11.86 -2.28 5.34
CA LYS A 564 12.04 -1.30 4.24
C LYS A 564 12.98 -0.18 4.67
N LYS A 565 12.78 0.40 5.88
CA LYS A 565 13.67 1.44 6.42
C LYS A 565 15.09 0.94 6.66
N TRP A 566 15.28 -0.24 7.25
CA TRP A 566 16.63 -0.80 7.43
C TRP A 566 17.36 -0.96 6.08
N VAL A 567 16.63 -1.32 5.02
CA VAL A 567 17.18 -1.49 3.66
C VAL A 567 17.48 -0.16 2.96
N THR A 568 16.67 0.91 3.15
CA THR A 568 16.95 2.22 2.51
C THR A 568 17.98 3.08 3.23
N GLN A 569 18.34 2.75 4.47
CA GLN A 569 19.36 3.43 5.26
C GLN A 569 20.21 2.41 6.07
N PRO A 570 21.14 1.69 5.40
CA PRO A 570 22.15 0.86 6.07
C PRO A 570 23.00 1.68 7.03
N LEU A 571 23.61 1.05 8.03
CA LEU A 571 24.23 1.73 9.16
C LEU A 571 25.70 2.08 8.92
N LEU A 572 26.16 3.12 9.61
CA LEU A 572 27.58 3.48 9.77
C LEU A 572 28.14 3.14 11.17
N LYS A 573 27.31 2.64 12.09
CA LYS A 573 27.70 2.40 13.49
C LYS A 573 28.05 0.93 13.73
N LEU A 574 29.34 0.61 13.77
CA LEU A 574 29.89 -0.75 13.96
C LEU A 574 29.22 -1.55 15.10
N ARG A 575 28.89 -0.88 16.22
CA ARG A 575 28.23 -1.48 17.38
C ARG A 575 26.81 -1.97 17.09
N GLU A 576 26.01 -1.18 16.39
CA GLU A 576 24.62 -1.53 16.03
C GLU A 576 24.60 -2.61 14.93
N ILE A 577 25.55 -2.56 13.97
CA ILE A 577 25.70 -3.59 12.95
C ILE A 577 25.99 -4.96 13.61
N ASN A 578 26.96 -5.01 14.52
CA ASN A 578 27.25 -6.25 15.24
C ASN A 578 26.10 -6.68 16.16
N ALA A 579 25.46 -5.77 16.91
CA ALA A 579 24.31 -6.12 17.75
C ALA A 579 23.16 -6.81 16.97
N ARG A 580 22.96 -6.43 15.71
CA ARG A 580 22.03 -7.12 14.79
C ARG A 580 22.57 -8.45 14.29
N LEU A 581 23.83 -8.51 13.84
CA LEU A 581 24.45 -9.76 13.40
C LEU A 581 24.47 -10.81 14.52
N ASP A 582 24.68 -10.40 15.76
CA ASP A 582 24.69 -11.26 16.94
C ASP A 582 23.28 -11.74 17.28
N ALA A 583 22.28 -10.85 17.22
CA ALA A 583 20.87 -11.22 17.35
C ALA A 583 20.40 -12.20 16.26
N VAL A 584 20.79 -12.00 14.99
CA VAL A 584 20.51 -12.93 13.89
C VAL A 584 21.23 -14.27 14.10
N SER A 585 22.50 -14.23 14.52
CA SER A 585 23.30 -15.43 14.82
C SER A 585 22.69 -16.26 15.96
N GLU A 586 22.19 -15.61 17.01
CA GLU A 586 21.53 -16.27 18.13
C GLU A 586 20.22 -16.96 17.68
N VAL A 587 19.38 -16.29 16.89
CA VAL A 587 18.12 -16.87 16.37
C VAL A 587 18.39 -18.08 15.45
N LEU A 588 19.53 -18.13 14.75
CA LEU A 588 19.92 -19.25 13.90
C LEU A 588 20.37 -20.49 14.69
N HIS A 589 21.20 -20.31 15.71
CA HIS A 589 21.89 -21.38 16.46
C HIS A 589 21.16 -21.80 17.74
N SER A 590 20.05 -21.17 18.09
CA SER A 590 19.32 -21.45 19.33
C SER A 590 18.42 -22.69 19.23
N GLU A 591 18.73 -23.70 20.03
CA GLU A 591 17.86 -24.86 20.29
C GLU A 591 16.69 -24.53 21.26
N SER A 592 16.58 -23.28 21.72
CA SER A 592 15.58 -22.87 22.70
C SER A 592 14.22 -22.61 22.06
N SER A 593 13.19 -23.32 22.54
CA SER A 593 11.81 -23.15 22.06
C SER A 593 11.24 -21.73 22.22
N VAL A 594 11.87 -20.86 23.03
CA VAL A 594 11.53 -19.44 23.19
C VAL A 594 11.43 -18.72 21.84
N PHE A 595 12.40 -18.94 20.96
CA PHE A 595 12.40 -18.29 19.64
C PHE A 595 11.26 -18.79 18.75
N GLY A 596 10.94 -20.08 18.82
CA GLY A 596 9.77 -20.65 18.14
C GLY A 596 8.43 -20.16 18.67
N GLN A 597 8.33 -19.91 19.98
CA GLN A 597 7.16 -19.31 20.62
C GLN A 597 6.99 -17.85 20.14
N ILE A 598 8.02 -17.02 20.26
CA ILE A 598 8.01 -15.62 19.79
C ILE A 598 7.68 -15.54 18.29
N GLU A 599 8.29 -16.38 17.45
CA GLU A 599 7.96 -16.43 16.01
C GLU A 599 6.49 -16.81 15.76
N ASN A 600 5.88 -17.61 16.62
CA ASN A 600 4.48 -17.97 16.53
C ASN A 600 3.54 -16.85 17.01
N HIS A 601 3.88 -16.12 18.07
CA HIS A 601 3.10 -14.96 18.54
C HIS A 601 3.05 -13.80 17.53
N LEU A 602 4.05 -13.71 16.63
CA LEU A 602 4.04 -12.77 15.51
C LEU A 602 3.13 -13.21 14.34
N ARG A 603 2.69 -14.47 14.28
CA ARG A 603 1.80 -14.96 13.21
C ARG A 603 0.37 -14.49 13.48
N LYS A 604 -0.33 -14.11 12.41
CA LYS A 604 -1.75 -13.66 12.44
C LYS A 604 -2.02 -12.39 13.25
N LEU A 605 -0.99 -11.60 13.59
CA LEU A 605 -1.20 -10.27 14.16
C LEU A 605 -1.80 -9.32 13.12
N PRO A 606 -2.79 -8.49 13.50
CA PRO A 606 -3.31 -7.42 12.66
C PRO A 606 -2.30 -6.26 12.55
N ASP A 607 -2.61 -5.26 11.72
CA ASP A 607 -1.87 -4.00 11.68
C ASP A 607 -2.14 -3.13 12.92
N ILE A 608 -1.48 -3.48 14.02
CA ILE A 608 -1.65 -2.83 15.33
C ILE A 608 -1.30 -1.34 15.26
N GLU A 609 -0.27 -0.99 14.49
CA GLU A 609 0.18 0.38 14.26
C GLU A 609 -0.95 1.24 13.65
N ARG A 610 -1.56 0.79 12.54
CA ARG A 610 -2.70 1.48 11.91
C ARG A 610 -3.92 1.57 12.82
N GLY A 611 -4.19 0.50 13.58
CA GLY A 611 -5.26 0.49 14.56
C GLY A 611 -5.08 1.53 15.67
N LEU A 612 -3.88 1.64 16.24
CA LEU A 612 -3.55 2.65 17.25
C LEU A 612 -3.72 4.08 16.73
N CYS A 613 -3.36 4.36 15.47
CA CYS A 613 -3.56 5.68 14.87
C CYS A 613 -5.05 5.99 14.62
N SER A 614 -5.82 5.01 14.13
CA SER A 614 -7.28 5.10 13.97
C SER A 614 -7.99 5.42 15.30
N ILE A 615 -7.52 4.82 16.39
CA ILE A 615 -7.95 5.09 17.77
C ILE A 615 -7.51 6.49 18.24
N TYR A 616 -6.25 6.87 18.02
CA TYR A 616 -5.69 8.16 18.46
C TYR A 616 -6.39 9.37 17.81
N HIS A 617 -6.76 9.25 16.54
CA HIS A 617 -7.59 10.23 15.82
C HIS A 617 -9.09 10.15 16.16
N LYS A 618 -9.50 9.21 17.03
CA LYS A 618 -10.89 8.96 17.47
C LYS A 618 -11.87 8.65 16.33
N LYS A 619 -11.38 7.95 15.30
CA LYS A 619 -12.12 7.58 14.08
C LYS A 619 -12.35 6.06 13.93
N CYS A 620 -11.82 5.25 14.85
CA CYS A 620 -11.99 3.81 14.85
C CYS A 620 -13.41 3.36 15.21
N SER A 621 -13.79 2.18 14.74
CA SER A 621 -15.00 1.49 15.21
C SER A 621 -14.80 0.82 16.58
N THR A 622 -15.88 0.47 17.28
CA THR A 622 -15.80 -0.35 18.51
C THR A 622 -15.24 -1.75 18.23
N GLN A 623 -15.50 -2.28 17.04
CA GLN A 623 -15.03 -3.61 16.62
C GLN A 623 -13.50 -3.60 16.45
N GLU A 624 -12.98 -2.56 15.79
CA GLU A 624 -11.57 -2.29 15.57
C GLU A 624 -10.85 -2.01 16.90
N PHE A 625 -11.36 -1.09 17.74
CA PHE A 625 -10.80 -0.82 19.07
C PHE A 625 -10.69 -2.12 19.90
N PHE A 626 -11.76 -2.92 19.95
CA PHE A 626 -11.77 -4.16 20.70
C PHE A 626 -10.79 -5.20 20.13
N LEU A 627 -10.64 -5.30 18.81
CA LEU A 627 -9.61 -6.15 18.19
C LEU A 627 -8.20 -5.73 18.61
N ILE A 628 -7.88 -4.44 18.54
CA ILE A 628 -6.55 -3.91 18.89
C ILE A 628 -6.25 -4.12 20.37
N VAL A 629 -7.15 -3.71 21.26
CA VAL A 629 -6.98 -3.83 22.73
C VAL A 629 -6.93 -5.30 23.17
N LYS A 630 -7.74 -6.19 22.56
CA LYS A 630 -7.66 -7.64 22.83
C LYS A 630 -6.34 -8.25 22.36
N THR A 631 -5.83 -7.84 21.20
CA THR A 631 -4.54 -8.30 20.65
C THR A 631 -3.37 -7.85 21.52
N LEU A 632 -3.35 -6.57 21.90
CA LEU A 632 -2.32 -6.01 22.78
C LEU A 632 -2.32 -6.67 24.17
N TYR A 633 -3.50 -6.97 24.73
CA TYR A 633 -3.59 -7.70 25.99
C TYR A 633 -3.10 -9.16 25.88
N HIS A 634 -3.38 -9.83 24.76
CA HIS A 634 -2.87 -11.17 24.47
C HIS A 634 -1.34 -11.19 24.45
N LEU A 635 -0.74 -10.29 23.65
CA LEU A 635 0.71 -10.12 23.56
C LEU A 635 1.34 -9.76 24.92
N LYS A 636 0.73 -8.86 25.69
CA LYS A 636 1.16 -8.54 27.06
C LYS A 636 1.21 -9.79 27.94
N SER A 637 0.20 -10.65 27.90
CA SER A 637 0.15 -11.87 28.71
C SER A 637 1.14 -12.95 28.23
N GLU A 638 1.31 -13.14 26.92
CA GLU A 638 2.25 -14.12 26.35
C GLU A 638 3.71 -13.72 26.63
N PHE A 639 4.08 -12.46 26.34
CA PHE A 639 5.43 -11.97 26.59
C PHE A 639 5.77 -11.96 28.09
N GLN A 640 4.81 -11.59 28.97
CA GLN A 640 4.96 -11.67 30.42
C GLN A 640 5.25 -13.10 30.92
N ALA A 641 4.62 -14.12 30.31
CA ALA A 641 4.85 -15.52 30.67
C ALA A 641 6.23 -16.03 30.20
N ILE A 642 6.78 -15.44 29.13
CA ILE A 642 8.05 -15.86 28.50
C ILE A 642 9.28 -15.18 29.13
N ILE A 643 9.11 -14.11 29.94
CA ILE A 643 10.19 -13.41 30.68
C ILE A 643 11.23 -14.34 31.34
N PRO A 644 10.85 -15.39 32.11
CA PRO A 644 11.84 -16.25 32.78
C PRO A 644 12.76 -16.97 31.80
N ALA A 645 12.22 -17.38 30.65
CA ALA A 645 12.95 -18.08 29.60
C ALA A 645 13.78 -17.11 28.74
N VAL A 646 13.34 -15.85 28.59
CA VAL A 646 14.14 -14.77 27.97
C VAL A 646 15.36 -14.47 28.82
N ASN A 647 15.18 -14.29 30.14
CA ASN A 647 16.28 -14.01 31.07
C ASN A 647 17.32 -15.13 31.19
N SER A 648 16.96 -16.39 30.88
CA SER A 648 17.87 -17.54 30.94
C SER A 648 18.47 -17.93 29.59
N HIS A 649 17.78 -17.69 28.47
CA HIS A 649 18.22 -18.13 27.15
C HIS A 649 18.70 -17.02 26.22
N VAL A 650 18.10 -15.80 26.28
CA VAL A 650 18.40 -14.73 25.31
C VAL A 650 19.60 -13.91 25.75
N GLN A 651 20.73 -14.09 25.06
CA GLN A 651 22.01 -13.45 25.36
C GLN A 651 22.17 -12.09 24.68
N SER A 652 21.68 -11.92 23.44
CA SER A 652 21.77 -10.63 22.73
C SER A 652 21.07 -9.52 23.50
N ASP A 653 21.82 -8.49 23.89
CA ASP A 653 21.30 -7.32 24.60
C ASP A 653 20.18 -6.62 23.81
N LEU A 654 20.29 -6.59 22.47
CA LEU A 654 19.28 -6.02 21.58
C LEU A 654 17.95 -6.79 21.69
N LEU A 655 17.97 -8.12 21.61
CA LEU A 655 16.76 -8.92 21.74
C LEU A 655 16.23 -8.91 23.19
N ARG A 656 17.11 -9.10 24.18
CA ARG A 656 16.73 -9.19 25.59
C ARG A 656 16.04 -7.91 26.07
N THR A 657 16.59 -6.73 25.79
CA THR A 657 15.96 -5.45 26.17
C THR A 657 14.63 -5.24 25.45
N VAL A 658 14.59 -5.43 24.13
CA VAL A 658 13.40 -5.24 23.29
C VAL A 658 12.24 -6.15 23.69
N ILE A 659 12.52 -7.41 24.06
CA ILE A 659 11.49 -8.39 24.43
C ILE A 659 10.95 -8.12 25.85
N LEU A 660 11.82 -7.73 26.79
CA LEU A 660 11.43 -7.47 28.19
C LEU A 660 10.63 -6.18 28.37
N GLU A 661 10.84 -5.14 27.54
CA GLU A 661 10.10 -3.86 27.68
C GLU A 661 8.65 -3.93 27.17
N ILE A 662 8.33 -4.86 26.26
CA ILE A 662 6.98 -5.02 25.67
C ILE A 662 5.88 -5.19 26.73
N PRO A 663 5.92 -6.17 27.66
CA PRO A 663 4.84 -6.37 28.63
C PRO A 663 4.68 -5.21 29.63
N GLU A 664 5.74 -4.45 29.91
CA GLU A 664 5.69 -3.23 30.73
C GLU A 664 4.94 -2.11 30.01
N LEU A 665 5.33 -1.81 28.76
CA LEU A 665 4.70 -0.79 27.91
C LEU A 665 3.22 -1.09 27.61
N LEU A 666 2.83 -2.37 27.55
CA LEU A 666 1.45 -2.81 27.30
C LEU A 666 0.60 -2.93 28.58
N SER A 667 1.13 -2.60 29.76
CA SER A 667 0.41 -2.70 31.04
C SER A 667 -0.94 -1.97 31.12
N PRO A 668 -1.19 -0.78 30.51
CA PRO A 668 -2.48 -0.08 30.66
C PRO A 668 -3.66 -0.80 29.99
N VAL A 669 -3.38 -1.58 28.94
CA VAL A 669 -4.38 -2.19 28.04
C VAL A 669 -5.38 -3.10 28.78
N GLU A 670 -4.93 -3.73 29.86
CA GLU A 670 -5.73 -4.65 30.67
C GLU A 670 -6.94 -3.98 31.35
N HIS A 671 -6.83 -2.70 31.72
CA HIS A 671 -7.94 -1.95 32.31
C HIS A 671 -9.05 -1.74 31.27
N TYR A 672 -8.70 -1.18 30.11
CA TYR A 672 -9.64 -0.85 29.04
C TYR A 672 -10.33 -2.09 28.44
N LEU A 673 -9.69 -3.25 28.42
CA LEU A 673 -10.33 -4.49 27.95
C LEU A 673 -11.43 -5.00 28.91
N LYS A 674 -11.22 -4.89 30.22
CA LYS A 674 -12.12 -5.50 31.24
C LYS A 674 -13.49 -4.83 31.28
N ILE A 675 -13.55 -3.51 31.14
CA ILE A 675 -14.79 -2.70 31.20
C ILE A 675 -15.68 -2.84 29.96
N LEU A 676 -15.15 -3.31 28.83
CA LEU A 676 -15.89 -3.43 27.57
C LEU A 676 -16.61 -4.78 27.39
N ASN A 677 -17.85 -4.73 26.91
CA ASN A 677 -18.67 -5.87 26.52
C ASN A 677 -18.29 -6.37 25.11
N GLU A 678 -17.68 -7.56 25.04
CA GLU A 678 -17.24 -8.19 23.78
C GLU A 678 -18.40 -8.41 22.77
N GLN A 679 -19.64 -8.61 23.24
CA GLN A 679 -20.78 -8.81 22.33
C GLN A 679 -21.19 -7.50 21.67
N ALA A 680 -21.43 -6.45 22.45
CA ALA A 680 -21.80 -5.12 21.95
C ALA A 680 -20.68 -4.50 21.09
N ALA A 681 -19.42 -4.61 21.55
CA ALA A 681 -18.24 -4.13 20.82
C ALA A 681 -18.13 -4.73 19.42
N LYS A 682 -18.38 -6.04 19.26
CA LYS A 682 -18.38 -6.76 17.97
C LYS A 682 -19.58 -6.43 17.07
N VAL A 683 -20.71 -6.02 17.63
CA VAL A 683 -21.88 -5.60 16.86
C VAL A 683 -21.72 -4.16 16.34
N GLY A 684 -21.06 -3.29 17.11
CA GLY A 684 -21.07 -1.84 16.87
C GLY A 684 -22.02 -1.09 17.81
N ASP A 685 -22.61 -1.76 18.80
CA ASP A 685 -23.56 -1.16 19.72
C ASP A 685 -22.83 -0.40 20.83
N LYS A 686 -22.84 0.93 20.74
CA LYS A 686 -22.25 1.83 21.74
C LYS A 686 -23.10 1.94 23.02
N THR A 687 -24.36 1.50 23.02
CA THR A 687 -25.27 1.62 24.17
C THR A 687 -25.06 0.50 25.20
N GLU A 688 -24.84 -0.75 24.74
CA GLU A 688 -24.53 -1.91 25.61
C GLU A 688 -23.02 -2.20 25.73
N LEU A 689 -22.18 -1.22 25.39
CA LEU A 689 -20.72 -1.34 25.32
C LEU A 689 -20.03 -1.40 26.68
N PHE A 690 -20.40 -0.53 27.61
CA PHE A 690 -19.80 -0.45 28.94
C PHE A 690 -20.54 -1.38 29.91
N LYS A 691 -19.83 -2.35 30.50
CA LYS A 691 -20.41 -3.31 31.47
C LYS A 691 -20.74 -2.64 32.80
N ASP A 692 -19.82 -1.80 33.26
CA ASP A 692 -19.97 -1.01 34.47
C ASP A 692 -20.43 0.39 34.07
N LEU A 693 -21.46 0.88 34.75
CA LEU A 693 -22.05 2.20 34.55
C LEU A 693 -21.90 3.10 35.79
N SER A 694 -21.01 2.73 36.72
CA SER A 694 -20.72 3.51 37.93
C SER A 694 -20.17 4.89 37.60
N ASP A 695 -19.23 4.97 36.64
CA ASP A 695 -18.67 6.23 36.13
C ASP A 695 -19.58 6.93 35.09
N PHE A 696 -20.66 6.29 34.67
CA PHE A 696 -21.57 6.76 33.61
C PHE A 696 -23.01 7.01 34.13
N PRO A 697 -23.23 7.86 35.14
CA PRO A 697 -24.52 8.04 35.80
C PRO A 697 -25.62 8.59 34.86
N LEU A 698 -25.24 9.40 33.86
CA LEU A 698 -26.16 9.89 32.83
C LEU A 698 -26.68 8.73 31.95
N ILE A 699 -25.78 7.89 31.46
CA ILE A 699 -26.11 6.73 30.62
C ILE A 699 -26.99 5.74 31.38
N LYS A 700 -26.66 5.46 32.65
CA LYS A 700 -27.49 4.62 33.52
C LYS A 700 -28.91 5.19 33.66
N LYS A 701 -29.04 6.48 34.01
CA LYS A 701 -30.33 7.16 34.12
C LYS A 701 -31.15 7.07 32.83
N ARG A 702 -30.51 7.20 31.65
CA ARG A 702 -31.17 7.04 30.34
C ARG A 702 -31.68 5.63 30.10
N LYS A 703 -30.91 4.59 30.45
CA LYS A 703 -31.37 3.20 30.38
C LYS A 703 -32.54 2.94 31.31
N ASP A 704 -32.47 3.42 32.56
CA ASP A 704 -33.56 3.29 33.53
C ASP A 704 -34.85 3.99 33.04
N GLU A 705 -34.72 5.16 32.40
CA GLU A 705 -35.82 5.93 31.78
C GLU A 705 -36.46 5.19 30.59
N ILE A 706 -35.64 4.64 29.69
CA ILE A 706 -36.06 3.82 28.52
C ILE A 706 -36.76 2.53 28.99
N GLN A 707 -36.21 1.87 30.01
CA GLN A 707 -36.80 0.67 30.59
C GLN A 707 -38.16 0.99 31.24
N GLY A 708 -38.26 2.08 32.01
CA GLY A 708 -39.51 2.54 32.61
C GLY A 708 -40.61 2.91 31.59
N VAL A 709 -40.26 3.46 30.42
CA VAL A 709 -41.22 3.67 29.31
C VAL A 709 -41.60 2.34 28.66
N SER A 710 -40.64 1.44 28.45
CA SER A 710 -40.89 0.10 27.88
C SER A 710 -41.83 -0.74 28.76
N ASP A 711 -41.69 -0.65 30.08
CA ASP A 711 -42.56 -1.35 31.03
C ASP A 711 -43.97 -0.76 31.08
N LYS A 712 -44.14 0.57 30.96
CA LYS A 712 -45.47 1.19 30.80
C LYS A 712 -46.19 0.66 29.55
N ILE A 713 -45.48 0.56 28.41
CA ILE A 713 -46.04 -0.02 27.18
C ILE A 713 -46.37 -1.50 27.36
N ARG A 714 -45.52 -2.27 28.07
CA ARG A 714 -45.75 -3.68 28.40
C ARG A 714 -46.99 -3.87 29.30
N MET A 715 -47.19 -3.01 30.30
CA MET A 715 -48.38 -3.01 31.16
C MET A 715 -49.66 -2.67 30.39
N HIS A 716 -49.60 -1.73 29.43
CA HIS A 716 -50.75 -1.35 28.58
C HIS A 716 -51.36 -2.53 27.79
N LEU A 717 -50.60 -3.60 27.57
CA LEU A 717 -51.11 -4.83 26.95
C LEU A 717 -52.27 -5.46 27.75
N GLN A 718 -52.30 -5.29 29.08
CA GLN A 718 -53.42 -5.71 29.94
C GLN A 718 -54.73 -5.00 29.57
N GLU A 719 -54.65 -3.73 29.18
CA GLU A 719 -55.80 -2.92 28.78
C GLU A 719 -56.24 -3.27 27.36
N ILE A 720 -55.29 -3.40 26.43
CA ILE A 720 -55.52 -3.89 25.06
C ILE A 720 -56.29 -5.23 25.06
N ARG A 721 -55.90 -6.18 25.93
CA ARG A 721 -56.58 -7.48 26.08
C ARG A 721 -58.04 -7.34 26.49
N LYS A 722 -58.38 -6.36 27.32
CA LYS A 722 -59.77 -6.04 27.73
C LYS A 722 -60.55 -5.40 26.58
N ILE A 723 -59.97 -4.39 25.93
CA ILE A 723 -60.58 -3.64 24.81
C ILE A 723 -60.95 -4.59 23.66
N LEU A 724 -59.99 -5.43 23.23
CA LEU A 724 -60.19 -6.39 22.15
C LEU A 724 -60.90 -7.69 22.58
N LYS A 725 -61.28 -7.80 23.86
CA LYS A 725 -61.88 -9.00 24.50
C LYS A 725 -61.11 -10.30 24.21
N ASN A 726 -59.79 -10.18 24.06
CA ASN A 726 -58.89 -11.27 23.68
C ASN A 726 -57.72 -11.36 24.66
N PRO A 727 -57.78 -12.24 25.68
CA PRO A 727 -56.69 -12.46 26.62
C PRO A 727 -55.39 -12.94 25.98
N SER A 728 -55.46 -13.56 24.80
CA SER A 728 -54.29 -14.05 24.04
C SER A 728 -53.64 -12.96 23.15
N ALA A 729 -54.11 -11.71 23.21
CA ALA A 729 -53.47 -10.62 22.47
C ALA A 729 -52.04 -10.38 22.99
N GLN A 730 -51.10 -10.27 22.05
CA GLN A 730 -49.67 -10.10 22.31
C GLN A 730 -49.10 -9.11 21.29
N TYR A 731 -48.10 -8.33 21.68
CA TYR A 731 -47.36 -7.47 20.75
C TYR A 731 -46.53 -8.30 19.76
N VAL A 732 -46.45 -7.82 18.52
CA VAL A 732 -45.50 -8.32 17.50
C VAL A 732 -44.54 -7.22 17.06
N THR A 733 -43.35 -7.61 16.64
CA THR A 733 -42.34 -6.72 16.04
C THR A 733 -42.06 -7.20 14.62
N VAL A 734 -42.18 -6.30 13.63
CA VAL A 734 -41.98 -6.63 12.20
C VAL A 734 -41.34 -5.44 11.50
N SER A 735 -40.25 -5.70 10.76
CA SER A 735 -39.50 -4.68 9.99
C SER A 735 -39.07 -3.45 10.84
N GLY A 736 -38.67 -3.68 12.09
CA GLY A 736 -38.22 -2.64 13.02
C GLY A 736 -39.33 -1.86 13.73
N GLN A 737 -40.59 -1.98 13.32
CA GLN A 737 -41.72 -1.48 14.12
C GLN A 737 -42.01 -2.48 15.24
N GLU A 738 -42.08 -1.99 16.47
CA GLU A 738 -42.35 -2.75 17.70
C GLU A 738 -43.74 -2.43 18.26
N PHE A 739 -44.22 -3.21 19.23
CA PHE A 739 -45.47 -2.98 19.96
C PHE A 739 -46.75 -2.96 19.10
N MET A 740 -46.70 -3.55 17.91
CA MET A 740 -47.86 -3.70 17.04
C MET A 740 -48.84 -4.74 17.57
N ILE A 741 -50.13 -4.45 17.46
CA ILE A 741 -51.19 -5.46 17.57
C ILE A 741 -51.58 -5.91 16.16
N GLU A 742 -51.44 -7.19 15.89
CA GLU A 742 -51.75 -7.81 14.59
C GLU A 742 -53.08 -8.57 14.63
N ILE A 743 -53.97 -8.27 13.69
CA ILE A 743 -55.26 -8.94 13.54
C ILE A 743 -55.57 -9.29 12.09
N LYS A 744 -56.37 -10.33 11.86
CA LYS A 744 -56.83 -10.73 10.53
C LYS A 744 -57.69 -9.63 9.90
N ASN A 745 -57.55 -9.43 8.59
CA ASN A 745 -58.31 -8.41 7.86
C ASN A 745 -59.84 -8.61 7.96
N SER A 746 -60.30 -9.85 8.17
CA SER A 746 -61.70 -10.21 8.44
C SER A 746 -62.24 -9.78 9.82
N ALA A 747 -61.35 -9.38 10.74
CA ALA A 747 -61.68 -8.99 12.12
C ALA A 747 -61.35 -7.52 12.43
N VAL A 748 -61.14 -6.68 11.40
CA VAL A 748 -60.79 -5.25 11.55
C VAL A 748 -61.92 -4.43 12.18
N SER A 749 -63.17 -4.93 12.19
CA SER A 749 -64.26 -4.35 12.98
C SER A 749 -64.10 -4.51 14.50
N CYS A 750 -63.10 -5.26 14.98
CA CYS A 750 -62.84 -5.48 16.40
C CYS A 750 -61.90 -4.44 17.03
N ILE A 751 -61.23 -3.59 16.24
CA ILE A 751 -60.37 -2.52 16.78
C ILE A 751 -61.16 -1.21 17.01
N PRO A 752 -60.79 -0.40 18.02
CA PRO A 752 -61.29 0.96 18.18
C PRO A 752 -60.93 1.89 17.01
N THR A 753 -61.74 2.94 16.81
CA THR A 753 -61.63 3.89 15.68
C THR A 753 -60.49 4.89 15.81
N ASP A 754 -59.96 5.09 17.01
CA ASP A 754 -58.83 5.96 17.36
C ASP A 754 -57.46 5.29 17.19
N TRP A 755 -57.43 4.00 16.81
CA TRP A 755 -56.20 3.24 16.62
C TRP A 755 -55.59 3.48 15.23
N VAL A 756 -54.29 3.77 15.19
CA VAL A 756 -53.56 4.08 13.96
C VAL A 756 -53.12 2.78 13.30
N LYS A 757 -53.49 2.56 12.02
CA LYS A 757 -52.93 1.47 11.21
C LYS A 757 -51.50 1.82 10.81
N VAL A 758 -50.53 1.09 11.35
CA VAL A 758 -49.09 1.30 11.10
C VAL A 758 -48.51 0.30 10.09
N GLY A 759 -49.17 -0.85 9.90
CA GLY A 759 -48.79 -1.86 8.92
C GLY A 759 -49.99 -2.57 8.29
N SER A 760 -49.81 -3.09 7.07
CA SER A 760 -50.86 -3.79 6.34
C SER A 760 -50.25 -4.89 5.46
N THR A 761 -50.93 -6.03 5.40
CA THR A 761 -50.63 -7.14 4.48
C THR A 761 -51.94 -7.66 3.88
N LYS A 762 -51.86 -8.56 2.89
CA LYS A 762 -53.06 -9.17 2.28
C LYS A 762 -53.93 -9.95 3.27
N ALA A 763 -53.36 -10.51 4.35
CA ALA A 763 -54.06 -11.34 5.32
C ALA A 763 -54.36 -10.64 6.67
N VAL A 764 -53.44 -9.81 7.15
CA VAL A 764 -53.47 -9.18 8.48
C VAL A 764 -53.13 -7.68 8.41
N SER A 765 -53.77 -6.89 9.28
CA SER A 765 -53.50 -5.47 9.53
C SER A 765 -52.88 -5.28 10.90
N ARG A 766 -52.00 -4.27 11.05
CA ARG A 766 -51.27 -3.98 12.28
C ARG A 766 -51.54 -2.56 12.76
N PHE A 767 -51.80 -2.42 14.06
CA PHE A 767 -52.27 -1.19 14.67
C PHE A 767 -51.54 -0.85 15.96
N HIS A 768 -51.44 0.45 16.26
CA HIS A 768 -51.08 0.99 17.57
C HIS A 768 -52.29 1.71 18.19
N SER A 769 -52.50 1.53 19.50
CA SER A 769 -53.40 2.38 20.28
C SER A 769 -52.82 3.81 20.38
N PRO A 770 -53.63 4.87 20.66
CA PRO A 770 -53.09 6.21 20.85
C PRO A 770 -52.01 6.28 21.94
N PHE A 771 -52.20 5.56 23.05
CA PHE A 771 -51.18 5.43 24.11
C PHE A 771 -49.85 4.86 23.59
N VAL A 772 -49.90 3.82 22.75
CA VAL A 772 -48.68 3.25 22.13
C VAL A 772 -48.09 4.22 21.11
N VAL A 773 -48.88 4.93 20.30
CA VAL A 773 -48.36 5.95 19.36
C VAL A 773 -47.57 7.05 20.08
N GLU A 774 -48.04 7.51 21.24
CA GLU A 774 -47.35 8.52 22.03
C GLU A 774 -46.12 7.96 22.77
N ASN A 775 -46.29 6.87 23.53
CA ASN A 775 -45.19 6.31 24.32
C ASN A 775 -44.08 5.69 23.45
N TYR A 776 -44.40 5.12 22.28
CA TYR A 776 -43.40 4.63 21.33
C TYR A 776 -42.64 5.78 20.66
N ARG A 777 -43.28 6.92 20.40
CA ARG A 777 -42.59 8.14 19.95
C ARG A 777 -41.59 8.60 21.02
N HIS A 778 -42.02 8.68 22.29
CA HIS A 778 -41.15 9.05 23.40
C HIS A 778 -40.00 8.05 23.61
N LEU A 779 -40.28 6.74 23.55
CA LEU A 779 -39.27 5.68 23.64
C LEU A 779 -38.20 5.82 22.56
N ASN A 780 -38.59 6.11 21.32
CA ASN A 780 -37.65 6.28 20.21
C ASN A 780 -36.84 7.58 20.31
N GLN A 781 -37.41 8.65 20.89
CA GLN A 781 -36.68 9.87 21.22
C GLN A 781 -35.61 9.61 22.29
N LEU A 782 -35.95 8.89 23.36
CA LEU A 782 -35.01 8.50 24.40
C LEU A 782 -33.91 7.57 23.87
N ARG A 783 -34.24 6.63 22.97
CA ARG A 783 -33.27 5.76 22.30
C ARG A 783 -32.31 6.53 21.40
N GLU A 784 -32.81 7.45 20.57
CA GLU A 784 -31.95 8.32 19.76
C GLU A 784 -31.05 9.20 20.65
N GLN A 785 -31.57 9.73 21.76
CA GLN A 785 -30.77 10.48 22.72
C GLN A 785 -29.71 9.61 23.42
N LEU A 786 -30.03 8.38 23.84
CA LEU A 786 -29.06 7.44 24.42
C LEU A 786 -27.93 7.13 23.44
N VAL A 787 -28.21 6.98 22.14
CA VAL A 787 -27.18 6.77 21.12
C VAL A 787 -26.26 8.00 20.99
N LEU A 788 -26.81 9.22 21.06
CA LEU A 788 -26.01 10.45 21.10
C LEU A 788 -25.15 10.53 22.37
N ASP A 789 -25.78 10.37 23.55
CA ASP A 789 -25.11 10.41 24.86
C ASP A 789 -23.95 9.38 24.90
N CYS A 790 -24.21 8.11 24.55
CA CYS A 790 -23.17 7.07 24.46
C CYS A 790 -22.10 7.34 23.39
N SER A 791 -22.42 8.07 22.30
CA SER A 791 -21.42 8.44 21.29
C SER A 791 -20.47 9.55 21.77
N ALA A 792 -20.91 10.40 22.69
CA ALA A 792 -20.05 11.38 23.36
C ALA A 792 -19.12 10.71 24.37
N GLU A 793 -19.66 9.85 25.25
CA GLU A 793 -18.87 9.05 26.19
C GLU A 793 -17.83 8.17 25.48
N TRP A 794 -18.16 7.63 24.30
CA TRP A 794 -17.19 6.92 23.46
C TRP A 794 -16.00 7.79 23.04
N LEU A 795 -16.22 9.05 22.67
CA LEU A 795 -15.14 9.95 22.23
C LEU A 795 -14.27 10.45 23.41
N ASP A 796 -14.84 10.56 24.60
CA ASP A 796 -14.09 10.84 25.85
C ASP A 796 -13.27 9.62 26.29
N PHE A 797 -13.87 8.42 26.24
CA PHE A 797 -13.20 7.14 26.48
C PHE A 797 -11.98 6.92 25.55
N LEU A 798 -12.12 7.23 24.26
CA LEU A 798 -10.99 7.18 23.32
C LEU A 798 -9.93 8.25 23.58
N GLU A 799 -10.30 9.43 24.08
CA GLU A 799 -9.32 10.47 24.44
C GLU A 799 -8.47 10.03 25.63
N LYS A 800 -9.10 9.51 26.69
CA LYS A 800 -8.43 8.91 27.87
C LYS A 800 -7.49 7.77 27.47
N PHE A 801 -7.90 6.87 26.58
CA PHE A 801 -7.00 5.83 26.05
C PHE A 801 -5.82 6.40 25.25
N SER A 802 -6.02 7.54 24.56
CA SER A 802 -4.99 8.14 23.70
C SER A 802 -3.81 8.74 24.48
N GLU A 803 -3.94 8.96 25.79
CA GLU A 803 -2.81 9.33 26.67
C GLU A 803 -1.67 8.29 26.61
N HIS A 804 -2.01 7.01 26.51
CA HIS A 804 -1.04 5.90 26.46
C HIS A 804 -0.44 5.65 25.06
N TYR A 805 -0.93 6.31 24.02
CA TYR A 805 -0.62 6.03 22.60
C TYR A 805 0.87 5.83 22.31
N HIS A 806 1.73 6.72 22.78
CA HIS A 806 3.17 6.66 22.47
C HIS A 806 3.88 5.47 23.14
N TYR A 807 3.45 5.04 24.33
CA TYR A 807 3.97 3.84 24.99
C TYR A 807 3.57 2.57 24.22
N LEU A 808 2.32 2.50 23.78
CA LEU A 808 1.82 1.39 22.95
C LEU A 808 2.51 1.36 21.58
N CYS A 809 2.75 2.51 20.96
CA CYS A 809 3.53 2.60 19.72
C CYS A 809 4.99 2.17 19.93
N LYS A 810 5.61 2.48 21.08
CA LYS A 810 6.94 1.96 21.42
C LYS A 810 6.94 0.43 21.48
N ALA A 811 5.93 -0.20 22.09
CA ALA A 811 5.78 -1.66 22.11
C ALA A 811 5.62 -2.25 20.69
N VAL A 812 4.86 -1.60 19.80
CA VAL A 812 4.76 -2.01 18.38
C VAL A 812 6.09 -1.85 17.65
N HIS A 813 6.84 -0.77 17.89
CA HIS A 813 8.20 -0.61 17.35
C HIS A 813 9.18 -1.68 17.86
N HIS A 814 9.00 -2.20 19.08
CA HIS A 814 9.77 -3.33 19.61
C HIS A 814 9.41 -4.63 18.89
N LEU A 815 8.12 -4.95 18.76
CA LEU A 815 7.64 -6.11 17.98
C LEU A 815 8.15 -6.06 16.53
N ALA A 816 8.15 -4.88 15.92
CA ALA A 816 8.71 -4.65 14.58
C ALA A 816 10.23 -4.92 14.52
N THR A 817 11.01 -4.58 15.56
CA THR A 817 12.44 -4.95 15.62
C THR A 817 12.60 -6.47 15.64
N VAL A 818 11.82 -7.16 16.47
CA VAL A 818 11.88 -8.63 16.61
C VAL A 818 11.54 -9.30 15.27
N ASP A 819 10.45 -8.91 14.61
CA ASP A 819 10.05 -9.46 13.31
C ASP A 819 11.11 -9.22 12.22
N CYS A 820 11.79 -8.05 12.20
CA CYS A 820 12.93 -7.81 11.31
C CYS A 820 14.11 -8.75 11.58
N ILE A 821 14.50 -8.99 12.84
CA ILE A 821 15.60 -9.92 13.17
C ILE A 821 15.23 -11.35 12.78
N PHE A 822 13.99 -11.79 13.06
CA PHE A 822 13.51 -13.10 12.61
C PHE A 822 13.46 -13.21 11.08
N SER A 823 13.15 -12.13 10.36
CA SER A 823 13.20 -12.06 8.89
C SER A 823 14.62 -12.29 8.37
N LEU A 824 15.61 -11.53 8.87
CA LEU A 824 17.01 -11.70 8.49
C LEU A 824 17.55 -13.09 8.87
N ALA A 825 17.08 -13.68 9.96
CA ALA A 825 17.40 -15.06 10.34
C ALA A 825 16.71 -16.14 9.47
N LYS A 826 15.72 -15.80 8.63
CA LYS A 826 15.26 -16.68 7.55
C LYS A 826 16.16 -16.58 6.32
N VAL A 827 16.54 -15.36 5.94
CA VAL A 827 17.51 -15.10 4.86
C VAL A 827 18.84 -15.82 5.13
N ALA A 828 19.33 -15.75 6.36
CA ALA A 828 20.58 -16.38 6.78
C ALA A 828 20.50 -17.91 6.93
N LYS A 829 19.34 -18.53 6.69
CA LYS A 829 19.10 -19.99 6.83
C LYS A 829 18.86 -20.70 5.48
N GLN A 830 18.94 -19.98 4.37
CA GLN A 830 18.75 -20.52 3.02
C GLN A 830 20.02 -20.30 2.18
N GLY A 831 20.51 -21.35 1.52
CA GLY A 831 21.76 -21.31 0.75
C GLY A 831 23.01 -21.05 1.60
N ASP A 832 24.15 -20.84 0.93
CA ASP A 832 25.43 -20.56 1.59
C ASP A 832 25.53 -19.07 1.93
N TYR A 833 25.07 -18.73 3.14
CA TYR A 833 25.08 -17.37 3.69
C TYR A 833 26.02 -17.30 4.90
N CYS A 834 27.06 -16.46 4.85
CA CYS A 834 28.01 -16.28 5.94
C CYS A 834 27.70 -15.05 6.80
N ARG A 835 28.12 -15.07 8.08
CA ARG A 835 28.16 -13.86 8.94
C ARG A 835 29.31 -12.97 8.47
N PRO A 836 29.08 -11.76 7.93
CA PRO A 836 30.18 -10.88 7.55
C PRO A 836 30.98 -10.43 8.78
N THR A 837 32.30 -10.37 8.63
CA THR A 837 33.19 -9.72 9.60
C THR A 837 33.25 -8.23 9.29
N VAL A 838 32.66 -7.40 10.15
CA VAL A 838 32.55 -5.95 9.91
C VAL A 838 33.69 -5.20 10.61
N GLN A 839 34.33 -4.28 9.90
CA GLN A 839 35.49 -3.49 10.36
C GLN A 839 35.23 -1.99 10.23
N GLU A 840 35.99 -1.15 10.95
CA GLU A 840 35.88 0.31 10.86
C GLU A 840 36.63 0.86 9.62
N GLU A 841 37.78 0.28 9.26
CA GLU A 841 38.56 0.67 8.07
C GLU A 841 37.96 0.07 6.80
N ARG A 842 37.62 0.91 5.82
CA ARG A 842 36.94 0.52 4.58
C ARG A 842 37.73 -0.52 3.74
N LYS A 843 37.12 -1.69 3.56
CA LYS A 843 37.67 -2.90 2.93
C LYS A 843 36.52 -3.76 2.38
N ILE A 844 36.71 -4.45 1.26
CA ILE A 844 35.72 -5.39 0.71
C ILE A 844 36.48 -6.65 0.27
N ILE A 845 36.53 -7.65 1.15
CA ILE A 845 36.92 -9.02 0.79
C ILE A 845 35.66 -9.88 0.74
N ILE A 846 35.45 -10.54 -0.38
CA ILE A 846 34.35 -11.49 -0.62
C ILE A 846 34.96 -12.73 -1.26
N LYS A 847 34.75 -13.91 -0.68
CA LYS A 847 35.13 -15.20 -1.29
C LYS A 847 33.87 -15.93 -1.75
N ASN A 848 33.84 -16.31 -3.04
CA ASN A 848 32.71 -17.00 -3.67
C ASN A 848 31.34 -16.31 -3.42
N GLY A 849 31.31 -14.98 -3.60
CA GLY A 849 30.10 -14.17 -3.47
C GLY A 849 29.15 -14.32 -4.65
N ARG A 850 27.84 -14.23 -4.38
CA ARG A 850 26.75 -14.40 -5.35
C ARG A 850 25.80 -13.19 -5.33
N HIS A 851 25.08 -12.93 -6.41
CA HIS A 851 24.14 -11.80 -6.48
C HIS A 851 22.83 -12.17 -5.78
N PRO A 852 22.39 -11.48 -4.69
CA PRO A 852 21.30 -11.95 -3.83
C PRO A 852 20.00 -12.32 -4.56
N VAL A 853 19.58 -11.50 -5.52
CA VAL A 853 18.36 -11.75 -6.32
C VAL A 853 18.52 -12.95 -7.28
N ILE A 854 19.71 -13.17 -7.83
CA ILE A 854 19.97 -14.26 -8.78
C ILE A 854 20.09 -15.58 -8.03
N ASP A 855 20.70 -15.56 -6.84
CA ASP A 855 20.81 -16.69 -5.92
C ASP A 855 19.42 -17.27 -5.58
N VAL A 856 18.45 -16.41 -5.27
CA VAL A 856 17.05 -16.82 -4.99
C VAL A 856 16.28 -17.27 -6.25
N LEU A 857 16.60 -16.73 -7.44
CA LEU A 857 15.88 -17.04 -8.68
C LEU A 857 16.40 -18.29 -9.42
N LEU A 858 17.70 -18.60 -9.30
CA LEU A 858 18.35 -19.70 -10.02
C LEU A 858 19.00 -20.74 -9.10
N GLY A 859 19.53 -20.34 -7.94
CA GLY A 859 20.38 -21.19 -7.09
C GLY A 859 21.70 -21.58 -7.78
N GLU A 860 22.30 -22.68 -7.33
CA GLU A 860 23.52 -23.26 -7.93
C GLU A 860 23.26 -23.72 -9.37
N GLN A 861 23.70 -22.93 -10.37
CA GLN A 861 23.64 -23.28 -11.78
C GLN A 861 24.88 -22.79 -12.54
N ASP A 862 25.31 -23.58 -13.54
CA ASP A 862 26.46 -23.34 -14.44
C ASP A 862 26.62 -21.89 -14.93
N GLN A 863 25.53 -21.16 -15.15
CA GLN A 863 25.55 -19.83 -15.78
C GLN A 863 26.03 -18.72 -14.84
N TYR A 864 25.73 -18.80 -13.54
CA TYR A 864 26.10 -17.76 -12.57
C TYR A 864 27.06 -18.32 -11.52
N VAL A 865 28.34 -18.32 -11.87
CA VAL A 865 29.41 -18.83 -11.02
C VAL A 865 29.65 -17.85 -9.85
N PRO A 866 29.91 -18.33 -8.62
CA PRO A 866 30.35 -17.47 -7.53
C PRO A 866 31.65 -16.75 -7.87
N ASN A 867 31.74 -15.47 -7.53
CA ASN A 867 32.86 -14.60 -7.85
C ASN A 867 33.47 -13.99 -6.58
N SER A 868 34.80 -13.89 -6.54
CA SER A 868 35.53 -13.31 -5.42
C SER A 868 35.94 -11.86 -5.73
N THR A 869 36.06 -11.06 -4.67
CA THR A 869 36.45 -9.64 -4.71
C THR A 869 37.46 -9.38 -3.59
N ASP A 870 38.48 -8.56 -3.83
CA ASP A 870 39.48 -8.18 -2.83
C ASP A 870 39.87 -6.71 -3.07
N LEU A 871 39.36 -5.80 -2.25
CA LEU A 871 39.58 -4.35 -2.36
C LEU A 871 39.91 -3.77 -0.98
N SER A 872 41.07 -3.16 -0.79
CA SER A 872 41.54 -2.71 0.53
C SER A 872 42.64 -1.65 0.49
N GLU A 873 43.06 -1.11 1.65
CA GLU A 873 44.18 -0.16 1.70
C GLU A 873 45.55 -0.86 1.58
N ASP A 874 45.64 -2.11 2.02
CA ASP A 874 46.79 -3.01 1.96
C ASP A 874 46.93 -3.76 0.61
N SER A 875 46.03 -3.50 -0.35
CA SER A 875 45.95 -4.14 -1.66
C SER A 875 45.48 -3.12 -2.73
N GLU A 876 44.99 -3.62 -3.87
CA GLU A 876 44.26 -2.79 -4.84
C GLU A 876 43.01 -2.13 -4.21
N ARG A 877 42.71 -0.92 -4.67
CA ARG A 877 41.46 -0.20 -4.36
C ARG A 877 40.58 0.00 -5.59
N VAL A 878 41.16 -0.17 -6.77
CA VAL A 878 40.55 0.18 -8.05
C VAL A 878 40.63 -1.01 -8.99
N MET A 879 39.47 -1.55 -9.34
CA MET A 879 39.33 -2.71 -10.21
C MET A 879 38.82 -2.21 -11.57
N ILE A 880 39.68 -2.28 -12.59
CA ILE A 880 39.31 -1.97 -13.98
C ILE A 880 38.73 -3.24 -14.60
N ILE A 881 37.50 -3.19 -15.09
CA ILE A 881 36.79 -4.37 -15.60
C ILE A 881 36.47 -4.19 -17.09
N THR A 882 36.90 -5.17 -17.88
CA THR A 882 36.76 -5.21 -19.35
C THR A 882 35.98 -6.46 -19.81
N GLY A 883 35.74 -6.57 -21.13
CA GLY A 883 35.08 -7.72 -21.78
C GLY A 883 33.65 -7.44 -22.26
N PRO A 884 32.99 -8.40 -22.93
CA PRO A 884 31.70 -8.18 -23.59
C PRO A 884 30.53 -7.94 -22.61
N ASN A 885 29.44 -7.33 -23.08
CA ASN A 885 28.30 -6.96 -22.22
C ASN A 885 27.44 -8.16 -21.79
N MET A 886 27.53 -9.30 -22.47
CA MET A 886 26.78 -10.52 -22.11
C MET A 886 27.51 -11.40 -21.08
N GLY A 887 28.79 -11.13 -20.76
CA GLY A 887 29.62 -11.92 -19.84
C GLY A 887 29.31 -11.75 -18.35
N GLY A 888 28.10 -11.34 -17.98
CA GLY A 888 27.68 -11.19 -16.57
C GLY A 888 28.26 -9.98 -15.82
N LYS A 889 29.02 -9.08 -16.48
CA LYS A 889 29.66 -7.90 -15.85
C LYS A 889 28.74 -7.14 -14.91
N SER A 890 27.55 -6.73 -15.40
CA SER A 890 26.59 -5.93 -14.63
C SER A 890 26.12 -6.63 -13.35
N SER A 891 26.01 -7.96 -13.35
CA SER A 891 25.65 -8.74 -12.15
C SER A 891 26.81 -8.82 -11.15
N TYR A 892 28.05 -8.98 -11.61
CA TYR A 892 29.22 -8.90 -10.71
C TYR A 892 29.33 -7.51 -10.06
N ILE A 893 29.17 -6.44 -10.84
CA ILE A 893 29.21 -5.06 -10.33
C ILE A 893 28.11 -4.82 -9.29
N LYS A 894 26.87 -5.26 -9.56
CA LYS A 894 25.76 -5.15 -8.61
C LYS A 894 26.00 -5.97 -7.33
N GLN A 895 26.53 -7.19 -7.42
CA GLN A 895 26.67 -8.05 -6.22
C GLN A 895 27.63 -7.46 -5.18
N VAL A 896 28.72 -6.81 -5.60
CA VAL A 896 29.69 -6.20 -4.67
C VAL A 896 29.00 -5.15 -3.80
N ALA A 897 28.26 -4.22 -4.42
CA ALA A 897 27.52 -3.19 -3.68
C ALA A 897 26.37 -3.79 -2.84
N LEU A 898 25.64 -4.77 -3.35
CA LEU A 898 24.53 -5.41 -2.63
C LEU A 898 25.02 -6.19 -1.39
N ILE A 899 26.16 -6.86 -1.47
CA ILE A 899 26.78 -7.56 -0.33
C ILE A 899 27.23 -6.57 0.74
N THR A 900 27.87 -5.45 0.36
CA THR A 900 28.23 -4.37 1.29
C THR A 900 26.99 -3.78 1.99
N ILE A 901 25.90 -3.54 1.25
CA ILE A 901 24.62 -3.07 1.80
C ILE A 901 24.07 -4.08 2.82
N MET A 902 24.01 -5.37 2.48
CA MET A 902 23.50 -6.41 3.37
C MET A 902 24.32 -6.55 4.66
N ALA A 903 25.65 -6.43 4.58
CA ALA A 903 26.50 -6.41 5.76
C ALA A 903 26.21 -5.19 6.66
N GLN A 904 26.10 -3.98 6.10
CA GLN A 904 25.81 -2.75 6.87
C GLN A 904 24.33 -2.62 7.32
N ILE A 905 23.41 -3.43 6.80
CA ILE A 905 22.07 -3.63 7.39
C ILE A 905 22.15 -4.40 8.72
N GLY A 906 23.17 -5.24 8.89
CA GLY A 906 23.27 -6.25 9.94
C GLY A 906 22.73 -7.63 9.53
N SER A 907 22.79 -7.96 8.24
CA SER A 907 22.38 -9.26 7.69
C SER A 907 23.60 -10.16 7.38
N TYR A 908 23.37 -11.48 7.33
CA TYR A 908 24.29 -12.40 6.66
C TYR A 908 24.26 -12.15 5.15
N VAL A 909 25.31 -12.58 4.43
CA VAL A 909 25.53 -12.29 3.01
C VAL A 909 25.77 -13.57 2.19
N PRO A 910 25.33 -13.63 0.91
CA PRO A 910 25.51 -14.80 0.04
C PRO A 910 26.95 -14.91 -0.45
N ALA A 911 27.82 -15.45 0.39
CA ALA A 911 29.24 -15.70 0.16
C ALA A 911 29.72 -16.85 1.07
N GLU A 912 30.87 -17.44 0.75
CA GLU A 912 31.56 -18.40 1.62
C GLU A 912 32.21 -17.69 2.80
N GLU A 913 32.94 -16.60 2.51
CA GLU A 913 33.51 -15.69 3.51
C GLU A 913 33.34 -14.23 3.06
N ALA A 914 33.12 -13.32 4.02
CA ALA A 914 33.07 -11.88 3.75
C ALA A 914 33.68 -11.06 4.89
N THR A 915 34.55 -10.11 4.55
CA THR A 915 35.06 -9.07 5.45
C THR A 915 34.77 -7.70 4.83
N ILE A 916 33.96 -6.90 5.53
CA ILE A 916 33.42 -5.62 5.05
C ILE A 916 33.78 -4.51 6.04
N GLY A 917 34.67 -3.61 5.63
CA GLY A 917 34.85 -2.32 6.27
C GLY A 917 33.69 -1.39 5.98
N ILE A 918 33.33 -0.53 6.93
CA ILE A 918 32.19 0.38 6.82
C ILE A 918 32.40 1.38 5.68
N VAL A 919 31.45 1.41 4.74
CA VAL A 919 31.39 2.34 3.61
C VAL A 919 30.39 3.46 3.92
N ASP A 920 30.80 4.72 3.70
CA ASP A 920 30.00 5.91 4.02
C ASP A 920 28.89 6.21 2.99
N GLY A 921 29.08 5.77 1.74
CA GLY A 921 28.15 5.95 0.64
C GLY A 921 28.48 5.07 -0.57
N ILE A 922 27.43 4.68 -1.29
CA ILE A 922 27.54 3.88 -2.52
C ILE A 922 27.03 4.69 -3.71
N PHE A 923 27.95 4.99 -4.61
CA PHE A 923 27.74 5.85 -5.76
C PHE A 923 27.82 5.03 -7.03
N THR A 924 26.72 4.95 -7.78
CA THR A 924 26.68 4.23 -9.05
C THR A 924 26.33 5.17 -10.20
N ARG A 925 27.07 5.08 -11.31
CA ARG A 925 26.57 5.36 -12.65
C ARG A 925 26.55 4.04 -13.40
N MET A 926 25.36 3.57 -13.76
CA MET A 926 25.15 2.33 -14.53
C MET A 926 23.99 2.51 -15.51
N GLY A 927 24.12 1.90 -16.68
CA GLY A 927 23.09 1.89 -17.72
C GLY A 927 22.87 3.21 -18.47
N ALA A 928 22.09 3.10 -19.56
CA ALA A 928 21.62 4.22 -20.37
C ALA A 928 20.10 4.38 -20.19
N ALA A 929 19.69 5.37 -19.40
CA ALA A 929 18.29 5.73 -19.20
C ALA A 929 17.99 7.07 -19.89
N ASP A 930 17.22 7.05 -20.98
CA ASP A 930 17.00 8.22 -21.81
C ASP A 930 16.03 9.24 -21.16
N ASN A 931 16.38 10.53 -21.21
CA ASN A 931 15.53 11.64 -20.74
C ASN A 931 14.95 12.46 -21.90
N ILE A 932 14.33 11.77 -22.86
CA ILE A 932 13.78 12.32 -24.12
C ILE A 932 12.95 13.60 -23.88
N TYR A 933 12.14 13.62 -22.82
CA TYR A 933 11.28 14.75 -22.44
C TYR A 933 12.01 16.08 -22.16
N LYS A 934 13.31 16.08 -21.85
CA LYS A 934 14.06 17.31 -21.55
C LYS A 934 14.78 17.94 -22.76
N GLY A 935 14.86 17.25 -23.89
CA GLY A 935 15.74 17.65 -25.00
C GLY A 935 17.23 17.72 -24.62
N ARG A 936 17.64 17.11 -23.49
CA ARG A 936 19.03 17.01 -23.05
C ARG A 936 19.63 15.71 -23.58
N SER A 937 20.84 15.77 -24.10
CA SER A 937 21.60 14.57 -24.46
C SER A 937 21.79 13.67 -23.22
N THR A 938 21.70 12.36 -23.42
CA THR A 938 22.00 11.32 -22.41
C THR A 938 23.37 11.54 -21.76
N PHE A 939 24.36 11.93 -22.57
CA PHE A 939 25.71 12.28 -22.15
C PHE A 939 25.76 13.44 -21.14
N MET A 940 24.85 14.41 -21.24
CA MET A 940 24.81 15.55 -20.31
C MET A 940 24.30 15.12 -18.93
N GLU A 941 23.36 14.17 -18.85
CA GLU A 941 22.91 13.63 -17.56
C GLU A 941 23.94 12.63 -17.00
N GLU A 942 24.58 11.81 -17.83
CA GLU A 942 25.75 10.97 -17.46
C GLU A 942 26.88 11.79 -16.81
N LEU A 943 27.33 12.88 -17.45
CA LEU A 943 28.35 13.76 -16.88
C LEU A 943 27.85 14.53 -15.65
N THR A 944 26.54 14.82 -15.54
CA THR A 944 25.98 15.48 -14.37
C THR A 944 26.03 14.57 -13.15
N ASP A 945 25.58 13.32 -13.29
CA ASP A 945 25.63 12.30 -12.24
C ASP A 945 27.10 12.03 -11.83
N THR A 946 28.01 11.80 -12.79
CA THR A 946 29.44 11.62 -12.51
C THR A 946 30.06 12.82 -11.79
N ALA A 947 29.72 14.05 -12.19
CA ALA A 947 30.18 15.25 -11.49
C ALA A 947 29.55 15.43 -10.09
N GLU A 948 28.41 14.82 -9.79
CA GLU A 948 27.90 14.75 -8.42
C GLU A 948 28.58 13.66 -7.59
N ILE A 949 28.94 12.51 -8.18
CA ILE A 949 29.76 11.49 -7.52
C ILE A 949 31.11 12.09 -7.10
N ILE A 950 31.80 12.79 -8.01
CA ILE A 950 33.07 13.52 -7.75
C ILE A 950 32.96 14.52 -6.57
N ARG A 951 31.78 15.05 -6.28
CA ARG A 951 31.56 16.02 -5.17
C ARG A 951 31.09 15.39 -3.86
N LYS A 952 30.57 14.16 -3.89
CA LYS A 952 29.95 13.48 -2.74
C LYS A 952 30.76 12.29 -2.23
N ALA A 953 31.52 11.62 -3.08
CA ALA A 953 32.37 10.50 -2.71
C ALA A 953 33.55 10.97 -1.85
N THR A 954 33.85 10.18 -0.81
CA THR A 954 35.02 10.34 0.05
C THR A 954 35.97 9.16 -0.14
N SER A 955 37.09 9.15 0.58
CA SER A 955 37.97 7.97 0.60
C SER A 955 37.30 6.72 1.19
N GLN A 956 36.21 6.87 1.96
CA GLN A 956 35.46 5.74 2.54
C GLN A 956 34.35 5.20 1.62
N SER A 957 34.12 5.85 0.48
CA SER A 957 33.01 5.49 -0.42
C SER A 957 33.34 4.31 -1.33
N LEU A 958 32.28 3.62 -1.76
CA LEU A 958 32.31 2.68 -2.89
C LEU A 958 31.77 3.41 -4.13
N VAL A 959 32.60 3.54 -5.14
CA VAL A 959 32.30 4.19 -6.42
C VAL A 959 32.22 3.14 -7.52
N ILE A 960 31.17 3.21 -8.33
CA ILE A 960 30.91 2.31 -9.44
C ILE A 960 30.60 3.15 -10.68
N LEU A 961 31.44 3.05 -11.71
CA LEU A 961 31.28 3.78 -12.97
C LEU A 961 31.32 2.78 -14.13
N ASP A 962 30.20 2.69 -14.85
CA ASP A 962 29.98 1.75 -15.94
C ASP A 962 29.77 2.52 -17.27
N GLU A 963 30.53 2.15 -18.30
CA GLU A 963 30.54 2.75 -19.65
C GLU A 963 30.63 4.30 -19.68
N LEU A 964 31.45 4.89 -18.79
CA LEU A 964 31.67 6.34 -18.76
C LEU A 964 32.33 6.84 -20.06
N GLY A 965 31.77 7.89 -20.65
CA GLY A 965 32.27 8.48 -21.89
C GLY A 965 31.66 7.85 -23.14
N ARG A 966 30.65 6.97 -23.02
CA ARG A 966 29.96 6.33 -24.16
C ARG A 966 29.16 7.29 -25.04
N GLY A 967 28.70 8.42 -24.47
CA GLY A 967 27.80 9.36 -25.15
C GLY A 967 28.45 10.43 -26.03
N THR A 968 29.74 10.30 -26.39
CA THR A 968 30.53 11.32 -27.10
C THR A 968 31.52 10.70 -28.10
N SER A 969 32.39 11.50 -28.71
CA SER A 969 33.45 11.01 -29.60
C SER A 969 34.42 10.08 -28.84
N THR A 970 34.98 9.08 -29.52
CA THR A 970 35.87 8.09 -28.88
C THR A 970 37.07 8.74 -28.18
N HIS A 971 37.66 9.77 -28.78
CA HIS A 971 38.77 10.54 -28.19
C HIS A 971 38.34 11.22 -26.87
N ASP A 972 37.21 11.92 -26.89
CA ASP A 972 36.75 12.67 -25.71
C ASP A 972 36.24 11.71 -24.62
N GLY A 973 35.63 10.58 -25.02
CA GLY A 973 35.22 9.51 -24.14
C GLY A 973 36.40 8.88 -23.39
N ILE A 974 37.48 8.53 -24.12
CA ILE A 974 38.73 8.05 -23.53
C ILE A 974 39.33 9.10 -22.59
N ALA A 975 39.43 10.35 -23.02
CA ALA A 975 40.05 11.42 -22.23
C ALA A 975 39.29 11.68 -20.91
N ILE A 976 37.95 11.71 -20.97
CA ILE A 976 37.09 11.86 -19.79
C ILE A 976 37.19 10.64 -18.88
N ALA A 977 37.14 9.42 -19.42
CA ALA A 977 37.23 8.19 -18.66
C ALA A 977 38.59 8.06 -17.93
N TYR A 978 39.69 8.28 -18.64
CA TYR A 978 41.05 8.23 -18.09
C TYR A 978 41.24 9.25 -16.96
N ALA A 979 40.93 10.53 -17.21
CA ALA A 979 41.10 11.60 -16.22
C ALA A 979 40.17 11.42 -14.99
N THR A 980 38.96 10.91 -15.20
CA THR A 980 38.04 10.60 -14.09
C THR A 980 38.56 9.45 -13.24
N LEU A 981 39.11 8.39 -13.86
CA LEU A 981 39.65 7.25 -13.13
C LEU A 981 40.93 7.62 -12.35
N GLU A 982 41.86 8.37 -12.97
CA GLU A 982 43.07 8.87 -12.30
C GLU A 982 42.72 9.68 -11.03
N TYR A 983 41.68 10.52 -11.10
CA TYR A 983 41.17 11.28 -9.96
C TYR A 983 40.68 10.38 -8.81
N PHE A 984 39.94 9.31 -9.11
CA PHE A 984 39.52 8.35 -8.06
C PHE A 984 40.68 7.53 -7.50
N ILE A 985 41.67 7.14 -8.33
CA ILE A 985 42.87 6.40 -7.89
C ILE A 985 43.72 7.22 -6.91
N ARG A 986 44.07 8.46 -7.29
CA ARG A 986 45.07 9.28 -6.59
C ARG A 986 44.46 10.25 -5.58
N ASP A 987 43.40 10.96 -5.96
CA ASP A 987 42.96 12.16 -5.25
C ASP A 987 41.81 11.86 -4.26
N VAL A 988 40.83 11.03 -4.66
CA VAL A 988 39.75 10.58 -3.76
C VAL A 988 40.16 9.36 -2.93
N LYS A 989 40.82 8.37 -3.56
CA LYS A 989 41.21 7.08 -2.96
C LYS A 989 40.03 6.26 -2.40
N SER A 990 38.88 6.33 -3.07
CA SER A 990 37.70 5.48 -2.83
C SER A 990 37.94 4.04 -3.31
N LEU A 991 37.18 3.06 -2.76
CA LEU A 991 37.09 1.75 -3.41
C LEU A 991 36.28 1.92 -4.70
N THR A 992 36.82 1.48 -5.84
CA THR A 992 36.30 1.89 -7.15
C THR A 992 36.22 0.72 -8.12
N LEU A 993 35.02 0.39 -8.61
CA LEU A 993 34.84 -0.48 -9.78
C LEU A 993 34.67 0.41 -11.01
N PHE A 994 35.57 0.30 -11.99
CA PHE A 994 35.53 1.08 -13.22
C PHE A 994 35.42 0.17 -14.43
N VAL A 995 34.29 0.23 -15.14
CA VAL A 995 33.97 -0.73 -16.21
C VAL A 995 33.98 0.00 -17.55
N THR A 996 34.82 -0.48 -18.46
CA THR A 996 35.24 0.29 -19.65
C THR A 996 35.46 -0.61 -20.86
N HIS A 997 35.22 -0.03 -22.04
CA HIS A 997 35.57 -0.60 -23.34
C HIS A 997 36.78 0.10 -23.97
N TYR A 998 37.49 0.94 -23.21
CA TYR A 998 38.60 1.77 -23.70
C TYR A 998 39.97 1.21 -23.24
N PRO A 999 40.74 0.55 -24.12
CA PRO A 999 42.06 -0.01 -23.75
C PRO A 999 43.06 1.00 -23.15
N PRO A 1000 43.13 2.28 -23.59
CA PRO A 1000 44.05 3.25 -22.98
C PRO A 1000 43.79 3.53 -21.49
N VAL A 1001 42.58 3.26 -20.99
CA VAL A 1001 42.26 3.42 -19.56
C VAL A 1001 42.94 2.33 -18.72
N CYS A 1002 43.17 1.14 -19.29
CA CYS A 1002 43.84 0.02 -18.61
C CYS A 1002 45.32 0.31 -18.35
N GLU A 1003 45.94 1.28 -19.03
CA GLU A 1003 47.34 1.65 -18.82
C GLU A 1003 47.61 2.28 -17.44
N LEU A 1004 46.57 2.75 -16.74
CA LEU A 1004 46.68 3.28 -15.38
C LEU A 1004 47.21 2.25 -14.37
N GLU A 1005 47.04 0.94 -14.61
CA GLU A 1005 47.67 -0.13 -13.82
C GLU A 1005 49.21 -0.02 -13.82
N LYS A 1006 49.82 0.28 -14.98
CA LYS A 1006 51.29 0.43 -15.11
C LYS A 1006 51.82 1.60 -14.26
N ASN A 1007 50.99 2.62 -14.05
CA ASN A 1007 51.31 3.83 -13.28
C ASN A 1007 51.02 3.67 -11.78
N TYR A 1008 50.13 2.74 -11.41
CA TYR A 1008 49.57 2.58 -10.06
C TYR A 1008 49.45 1.11 -9.65
N SER A 1009 50.49 0.32 -9.90
CA SER A 1009 50.50 -1.15 -9.80
C SER A 1009 50.35 -1.74 -8.38
N HIS A 1010 50.21 -0.90 -7.36
CA HIS A 1010 49.86 -1.30 -6.00
C HIS A 1010 48.44 -0.86 -5.58
N GLN A 1011 47.72 -0.14 -6.45
CA GLN A 1011 46.42 0.46 -6.17
C GLN A 1011 45.34 0.09 -7.19
N VAL A 1012 45.75 -0.33 -8.39
CA VAL A 1012 44.92 -0.64 -9.55
C VAL A 1012 45.22 -2.06 -10.02
N GLY A 1013 44.19 -2.82 -10.37
CA GLY A 1013 44.31 -4.10 -11.08
C GLY A 1013 43.39 -4.18 -12.30
N ASN A 1014 43.85 -4.80 -13.38
CA ASN A 1014 43.08 -5.08 -14.60
C ASN A 1014 42.43 -6.47 -14.56
N TYR A 1015 41.12 -6.49 -14.79
CA TYR A 1015 40.27 -7.68 -14.75
C TYR A 1015 39.38 -7.77 -15.99
N HIS A 1016 38.92 -8.97 -16.28
CA HIS A 1016 37.91 -9.24 -17.29
C HIS A 1016 36.94 -10.31 -16.79
N MET A 1017 35.72 -10.32 -17.34
CA MET A 1017 34.85 -11.49 -17.21
C MET A 1017 35.25 -12.51 -18.27
N GLY A 1018 36.02 -13.51 -17.87
CA GLY A 1018 36.35 -14.66 -18.70
C GLY A 1018 35.10 -15.47 -18.99
N PHE A 1019 34.91 -15.82 -20.26
CA PHE A 1019 33.82 -16.68 -20.72
C PHE A 1019 34.40 -17.99 -21.25
N LEU A 1020 33.91 -19.12 -20.73
CA LEU A 1020 34.24 -20.44 -21.27
C LEU A 1020 33.17 -20.85 -22.29
N VAL A 1021 33.52 -20.83 -23.58
CA VAL A 1021 32.68 -21.43 -24.62
C VAL A 1021 32.73 -22.96 -24.45
N SER A 1022 31.57 -23.60 -24.45
CA SER A 1022 31.48 -25.06 -24.38
C SER A 1022 31.73 -25.68 -25.75
N GLU A 1023 32.94 -26.15 -26.01
CA GLU A 1023 33.28 -26.96 -27.19
C GLU A 1023 32.72 -28.40 -27.08
N ASP A 1024 31.39 -28.52 -26.99
CA ASP A 1024 30.67 -29.77 -27.27
C ASP A 1024 30.73 -30.02 -28.80
N GLU A 1025 31.88 -30.49 -29.28
CA GLU A 1025 32.06 -30.87 -30.68
C GLU A 1025 30.97 -31.88 -31.12
N SER A 1026 30.50 -31.73 -32.37
CA SER A 1026 29.66 -32.70 -33.09
C SER A 1026 28.14 -32.77 -32.79
N LYS A 1027 27.45 -31.64 -32.61
CA LYS A 1027 26.19 -31.34 -33.35
C LYS A 1027 25.72 -29.89 -33.26
N LEU A 1028 25.25 -29.34 -34.40
CA LEU A 1028 24.61 -28.02 -34.44
C LEU A 1028 23.24 -28.03 -33.74
N ASP A 1029 23.14 -27.26 -32.66
CA ASP A 1029 21.90 -26.56 -32.28
C ASP A 1029 22.29 -25.15 -31.76
N PRO A 1030 22.23 -24.09 -32.59
CA PRO A 1030 22.78 -22.76 -32.27
C PRO A 1030 22.15 -22.01 -31.08
N LYS A 1031 21.30 -22.67 -30.29
CA LYS A 1031 20.51 -22.09 -29.19
C LYS A 1031 21.04 -22.45 -27.80
N ARG A 1032 22.22 -23.06 -27.69
CA ARG A 1032 22.84 -23.49 -26.41
C ARG A 1032 24.31 -23.09 -26.25
N LEU A 1033 24.62 -21.82 -26.48
CA LEU A 1033 25.80 -21.21 -25.87
C LEU A 1033 25.60 -21.15 -24.35
N LYS A 1034 26.34 -21.98 -23.60
CA LYS A 1034 26.54 -21.77 -22.16
C LYS A 1034 27.65 -20.73 -21.99
N TYR A 1035 27.31 -19.57 -21.45
CA TYR A 1035 28.30 -18.63 -20.95
C TYR A 1035 28.52 -18.91 -19.46
N PHE A 1036 29.74 -19.29 -19.09
CA PHE A 1036 30.18 -19.31 -17.69
C PHE A 1036 30.74 -17.93 -17.36
N ALA A 1037 30.10 -17.18 -16.46
CA ALA A 1037 30.53 -15.83 -16.09
C ALA A 1037 31.46 -15.87 -14.87
N LYS A 1038 32.79 -15.89 -15.09
CA LYS A 1038 33.79 -15.85 -14.02
C LYS A 1038 34.80 -14.72 -14.21
N LEU A 1039 35.08 -13.97 -13.14
CA LEU A 1039 36.10 -12.94 -13.12
C LEU A 1039 37.50 -13.57 -13.16
N TRP A 1040 38.35 -13.06 -14.04
CA TRP A 1040 39.76 -13.43 -14.17
C TRP A 1040 40.64 -12.17 -14.18
N THR A 1041 41.80 -12.26 -13.52
CA THR A 1041 42.86 -11.26 -13.59
C THR A 1041 43.56 -11.31 -14.95
N MET A 1042 43.98 -10.15 -15.47
CA MET A 1042 44.91 -10.08 -16.59
C MET A 1042 46.35 -10.09 -16.03
N HIS A 1043 47.15 -11.10 -16.38
CA HIS A 1043 48.53 -11.23 -15.85
C HIS A 1043 49.59 -11.51 -16.94
N ASN A 1044 49.25 -12.15 -18.06
CA ASN A 1044 50.23 -12.56 -19.06
C ASN A 1044 50.01 -11.86 -20.40
N ALA A 1045 51.10 -11.65 -21.15
CA ALA A 1045 51.03 -11.14 -22.52
C ALA A 1045 50.20 -12.05 -23.45
N GLN A 1046 50.08 -13.35 -23.16
CA GLN A 1046 49.22 -14.27 -23.90
C GLN A 1046 47.72 -14.03 -23.65
N ASP A 1047 47.34 -13.54 -22.47
CA ASP A 1047 45.94 -13.21 -22.15
C ASP A 1047 45.54 -11.95 -22.93
N LEU A 1048 46.44 -10.96 -22.94
CA LEU A 1048 46.30 -9.73 -23.72
C LEU A 1048 46.30 -10.00 -25.25
N GLN A 1049 47.15 -10.92 -25.71
CA GLN A 1049 47.25 -11.27 -27.13
C GLN A 1049 46.01 -12.02 -27.63
N LYS A 1050 45.50 -13.01 -26.87
CA LYS A 1050 44.21 -13.65 -27.16
C LYS A 1050 43.07 -12.64 -27.20
N TRP A 1051 43.04 -11.73 -26.23
CA TRP A 1051 42.02 -10.68 -26.18
C TRP A 1051 42.06 -9.78 -27.43
N THR A 1052 43.24 -9.42 -27.95
CA THR A 1052 43.34 -8.70 -29.22
C THR A 1052 42.99 -9.55 -30.46
N GLU A 1053 43.41 -10.82 -30.51
CA GLU A 1053 43.09 -11.74 -31.61
C GLU A 1053 41.57 -12.04 -31.69
N GLU A 1054 40.88 -12.09 -30.55
CA GLU A 1054 39.41 -12.21 -30.48
C GLU A 1054 38.71 -10.89 -30.84
N PHE A 1055 39.26 -9.74 -30.48
CA PHE A 1055 38.68 -8.42 -30.79
C PHE A 1055 38.72 -8.09 -32.29
N GLU A 1056 39.82 -8.40 -32.99
CA GLU A 1056 39.92 -8.25 -34.45
C GLU A 1056 38.89 -9.12 -35.20
N MET A 1057 38.48 -10.26 -34.62
CA MET A 1057 37.41 -11.12 -35.17
C MET A 1057 35.99 -10.57 -34.96
N GLU A 1058 35.77 -9.61 -34.05
CA GLU A 1058 34.46 -8.96 -33.84
C GLU A 1058 34.32 -7.64 -34.62
N GLU A 1059 35.39 -6.84 -34.76
CA GLU A 1059 35.39 -5.68 -35.68
C GLU A 1059 35.19 -6.11 -37.15
N THR A 1060 35.78 -7.23 -37.57
CA THR A 1060 35.61 -7.74 -38.94
C THR A 1060 34.19 -8.23 -39.25
N GLN A 1061 33.39 -8.60 -38.24
CA GLN A 1061 31.99 -9.00 -38.42
C GLN A 1061 30.97 -7.86 -38.23
N THR A 1062 31.35 -6.76 -37.57
CA THR A 1062 30.47 -5.60 -37.36
C THR A 1062 30.49 -4.57 -38.50
N SER A 1063 31.31 -4.80 -39.53
CA SER A 1063 31.32 -4.02 -40.77
C SER A 1063 30.06 -4.25 -41.63
N LEU A 1064 29.01 -3.45 -41.38
CA LEU A 1064 27.80 -3.41 -42.21
C LEU A 1064 28.12 -3.02 -43.67
N PRO A 1065 27.57 -3.73 -44.68
CA PRO A 1065 27.92 -3.49 -46.08
C PRO A 1065 27.12 -2.32 -46.70
N HIS A 1066 27.74 -1.12 -46.64
CA HIS A 1066 27.38 0.15 -47.31
C HIS A 1066 26.05 0.84 -46.92
#